data_AF-A0A9E0PVI8-F1
#
_entry.id   AF-A0A9E0PVI8-F1
#
_cell.length_a   1.000
_cell.length_b   1.000
_cell.length_c   1.000
_cell.angle_alpha   90.00
_cell.angle_beta   90.00
_cell.angle_gamma   90.00
#
_symmetry.space_group_name_H-M   'P 1'
#
loop_
_entity.id
_entity.type
_entity.pdbx_description
1 polymer ?
#
loop_
_entity_poly.entity_id
_entity_poly.type
_entity_poly.pdbx_seq_one_letter_code
_entity_poly.pdbx_strand_id
1 'polypeptide(L)'
;FPEWDLCGAVLSNTLAKDNTRNSKEALLEIYRRMRPGDPPTLDSARSLFYGMFFDAKRYDFSRVGRFKFNIKLDSEVPVDQKTLSESDFIRVIEYLLRLHKDIGRVDDIDNLGNRRVRAVGELLENQFRIGLVRMERAIKEKMSVHQDIDSAMPHDLINSKPVIAAIKEFFGSSQLSQFMDQTNPLSEVTHKRRLSALGPGGLSRERAGFEVRDVHASHYGRICPIETPEGPNIGLISSLATYARINEYGFIESPYKKVENGRVLNHYKVVKVGDGKFKLGQLITEDDLLGENARLAKAGKRLIEPEPQAFYLTAWEEEKYIIAQANQRTDDKGIFRDDRVIARAGGDFVTVERDRVDYMDISPKQLVSVAAALIPFLEHDDANRALMGSNMQRQAVPLLVADAPIVGTGLEGTVARDSGAVVLCQRGGIVDLVDGERIIVRVEGEDIETGEQKEFGADIYQLTKFRRSNQNTCINQRPVVKQGTRVRKGDVLADGPSTDMGELALGRNVLVAFTPWRGYNFEDAILISEKMVKEDYFTSIHIEEFEIESRDTKLGPEEITRDIPNVSEAALKDLDEAGIIRIGATVKAGDILVGKVTPKGETQLTPEEKLLRAIFGEKAGDVRDASLKVPPGIEGTIVDVKIFSRKGVEKDIRAQEIENQEIDRLEKNARDEVRIFSEERNKKINDILLGQVVTAAVKSRTGEKVLDKGDRITREALLSLSRQEVIRLPLAEKKLSDRVELVYRKTDSHIEILHRVNKQRIELLQKGDELPPGVIKLVKVYVAMKRKLQVGDKMAGRHGNKGVISRILPEEDLPYLPDGTPVEIVLNPLGVPSRMNVGQILETHLGWVGKVLGLEFATPVFDGCTEEDMRALFDEAGLPHSGKTL
;
A
#
# COMPACT_ATOMS: atom_id res chain seq x y z
N PHE A 1 2.35 56.31 -30.92
CA PHE A 1 2.18 57.14 -29.70
C PHE A 1 2.15 56.21 -28.50
N PRO A 2 3.06 56.35 -27.52
CA PRO A 2 3.10 55.49 -26.33
C PRO A 2 1.79 55.49 -25.52
N GLU A 3 0.98 56.54 -25.69
CA GLU A 3 -0.34 56.71 -25.08
C GLU A 3 -1.44 55.85 -25.71
N TRP A 4 -1.22 55.36 -26.93
CA TRP A 4 -2.21 54.57 -27.69
C TRP A 4 -1.92 53.06 -27.62
N ASP A 5 -0.77 52.69 -27.04
CA ASP A 5 -0.34 51.31 -26.85
C ASP A 5 -0.45 50.96 -25.36
N LEU A 6 -1.04 49.80 -25.07
CA LEU A 6 -1.30 49.29 -23.72
C LEU A 6 -0.03 49.24 -22.85
N CYS A 7 1.13 49.05 -23.48
CA CYS A 7 2.42 48.87 -22.82
C CYS A 7 3.37 50.08 -22.96
N GLY A 8 3.05 51.04 -23.84
CA GLY A 8 4.02 52.01 -24.35
C GLY A 8 4.56 53.00 -23.31
N ALA A 9 3.70 53.51 -22.43
CA ALA A 9 4.10 54.49 -21.41
C ALA A 9 5.08 53.92 -20.36
N VAL A 10 4.83 52.68 -19.90
CA VAL A 10 5.70 52.01 -18.90
C VAL A 10 7.06 51.70 -19.50
N LEU A 11 7.09 51.19 -20.74
CA LEU A 11 8.34 50.92 -21.46
C LEU A 11 9.14 52.21 -21.70
N SER A 12 8.50 53.28 -22.14
CA SER A 12 9.14 54.58 -22.36
C SER A 12 9.79 55.12 -21.08
N ASN A 13 9.07 55.06 -19.94
CA ASN A 13 9.59 55.50 -18.64
C ASN A 13 10.73 54.59 -18.14
N THR A 14 10.67 53.29 -18.43
CA THR A 14 11.73 52.33 -18.06
C THR A 14 13.00 52.60 -18.87
N LEU A 15 12.88 52.79 -20.18
CA LEU A 15 14.00 53.14 -21.06
C LEU A 15 14.64 54.49 -20.70
N ALA A 16 13.84 55.47 -20.27
CA ALA A 16 14.37 56.75 -19.80
C ALA A 16 15.20 56.65 -18.51
N LYS A 17 14.96 55.61 -17.69
CA LYS A 17 15.71 55.32 -16.45
C LYS A 17 16.87 54.35 -16.66
N ASP A 18 16.92 53.65 -17.79
CA ASP A 18 18.00 52.70 -18.08
C ASP A 18 19.29 53.46 -18.45
N ASN A 19 20.35 53.20 -17.69
CA ASN A 19 21.65 53.83 -17.90
C ASN A 19 22.49 53.10 -18.96
N THR A 20 22.08 51.90 -19.38
CA THR A 20 22.81 51.08 -20.36
C THR A 20 22.42 51.46 -21.77
N ARG A 21 23.40 51.61 -22.68
CA ARG A 21 23.15 52.06 -24.06
C ARG A 21 23.36 50.97 -25.10
N ASN A 22 24.05 49.89 -24.74
CA ASN A 22 24.35 48.79 -25.64
C ASN A 22 24.33 47.44 -24.91
N SER A 23 24.23 46.36 -25.68
CA SER A 23 24.17 44.99 -25.15
C SER A 23 25.40 44.62 -24.29
N LYS A 24 26.59 45.17 -24.59
CA LYS A 24 27.81 44.91 -23.82
C LYS A 24 27.71 45.50 -22.41
N GLU A 25 27.30 46.75 -22.29
CA GLU A 25 27.07 47.43 -21.01
C GLU A 25 25.99 46.71 -20.20
N ALA A 26 24.88 46.30 -20.84
CA ALA A 26 23.83 45.54 -20.18
C ALA A 26 24.32 44.20 -19.62
N LEU A 27 25.11 43.44 -20.39
CA LEU A 27 25.68 42.17 -19.92
C LEU A 27 26.66 42.37 -18.75
N LEU A 28 27.50 43.41 -18.81
CA LEU A 28 28.43 43.74 -17.73
C LEU A 28 27.68 44.16 -16.45
N GLU A 29 26.59 44.92 -16.59
CA GLU A 29 25.74 45.32 -15.47
C GLU A 29 25.01 44.13 -14.84
N ILE A 30 24.46 43.20 -15.65
CA ILE A 30 23.88 41.95 -15.15
C ILE A 30 24.92 41.14 -14.39
N TYR A 31 26.15 41.02 -14.91
CA TYR A 31 27.23 40.29 -14.24
C TYR A 31 27.59 40.91 -12.89
N ARG A 32 27.74 42.25 -12.83
CA ARG A 32 28.04 42.97 -11.57
C ARG A 32 26.97 42.74 -10.51
N ARG A 33 25.69 42.68 -10.89
CA ARG A 33 24.58 42.42 -9.97
C ARG A 33 24.55 40.98 -9.48
N MET A 34 24.80 40.01 -10.36
CA MET A 34 24.78 38.59 -10.01
C MET A 34 26.02 38.16 -9.21
N ARG A 35 27.17 38.80 -9.45
CA ARG A 35 28.45 38.52 -8.78
C ARG A 35 29.10 39.82 -8.30
N PRO A 36 28.61 40.40 -7.19
CA PRO A 36 29.19 41.61 -6.65
C PRO A 36 30.62 41.33 -6.14
N GLY A 37 31.61 41.97 -6.77
CA GLY A 37 33.03 41.88 -6.38
C GLY A 37 33.94 41.22 -7.41
N ASP A 38 33.41 40.41 -8.32
CA ASP A 38 34.20 39.80 -9.40
C ASP A 38 34.41 40.83 -10.55
N PRO A 39 35.64 41.05 -11.05
CA PRO A 39 35.86 41.94 -12.19
C PRO A 39 35.13 41.39 -13.44
N PRO A 40 34.19 42.14 -14.03
CA PRO A 40 33.40 41.64 -15.15
C PRO A 40 34.21 41.68 -16.45
N THR A 41 34.39 40.54 -17.09
CA THR A 41 34.87 40.45 -18.48
C THR A 41 33.70 40.16 -19.41
N LEU A 42 33.75 40.66 -20.66
CA LEU A 42 32.66 40.47 -21.62
C LEU A 42 32.35 38.99 -21.88
N ASP A 43 33.39 38.16 -22.00
CA ASP A 43 33.22 36.72 -22.26
C ASP A 43 32.60 35.99 -21.07
N SER A 44 33.04 36.33 -19.85
CA SER A 44 32.46 35.75 -18.63
C SER A 44 31.01 36.20 -18.42
N ALA A 45 30.70 37.46 -18.70
CA ALA A 45 29.35 38.01 -18.62
C ALA A 45 28.40 37.35 -19.65
N ARG A 46 28.85 37.20 -20.90
CA ARG A 46 28.10 36.53 -21.95
C ARG A 46 27.86 35.05 -21.63
N SER A 47 28.90 34.35 -21.19
CA SER A 47 28.81 32.93 -20.81
C SER A 47 27.88 32.72 -19.60
N LEU A 48 27.93 33.63 -18.61
CA LEU A 48 27.01 33.61 -17.47
C LEU A 48 25.56 33.76 -17.93
N PHE A 49 25.25 34.81 -18.69
CA PHE A 49 23.88 35.09 -19.15
C PHE A 49 23.34 33.96 -20.05
N TYR A 50 24.13 33.48 -21.00
CA TYR A 50 23.74 32.35 -21.86
C TYR A 50 23.48 31.08 -21.03
N GLY A 51 24.36 30.81 -20.06
CA GLY A 51 24.26 29.68 -19.16
C GLY A 51 23.08 29.73 -18.19
N MET A 52 22.42 30.88 -17.99
CA MET A 52 21.29 31.00 -17.07
C MET A 52 19.98 30.49 -17.66
N PHE A 53 19.74 30.66 -18.96
CA PHE A 53 18.42 30.41 -19.56
C PHE A 53 18.46 29.60 -20.87
N PHE A 54 19.59 29.64 -21.59
CA PHE A 54 19.71 29.11 -22.96
C PHE A 54 20.53 27.82 -23.04
N ASP A 55 21.35 27.51 -22.02
CA ASP A 55 22.14 26.28 -21.94
C ASP A 55 21.33 25.13 -21.31
N ALA A 56 21.02 24.11 -22.11
CA ALA A 56 20.27 22.92 -21.69
C ALA A 56 20.98 22.09 -20.60
N LYS A 57 22.28 22.29 -20.35
CA LYS A 57 23.00 21.61 -19.26
C LYS A 57 22.77 22.27 -17.91
N ARG A 58 22.47 23.57 -17.89
CA ARG A 58 22.34 24.39 -16.68
C ARG A 58 20.90 24.77 -16.39
N TYR A 59 20.07 24.87 -17.42
CA TYR A 59 18.68 25.25 -17.32
C TYR A 59 17.78 24.19 -17.96
N ASP A 60 16.79 23.73 -17.20
CA ASP A 60 15.77 22.79 -17.66
C ASP A 60 14.41 23.30 -17.18
N PHE A 61 13.63 23.86 -18.10
CA PHE A 61 12.27 24.33 -17.85
C PHE A 61 11.29 23.18 -17.62
N SER A 62 11.72 21.93 -17.87
CA SER A 62 10.92 20.71 -17.90
C SER A 62 9.80 20.71 -18.95
N ARG A 63 9.33 19.52 -19.33
CA ARG A 63 8.14 19.38 -20.21
C ARG A 63 6.92 20.07 -19.57
N VAL A 64 6.77 19.95 -18.25
CA VAL A 64 5.61 20.49 -17.52
C VAL A 64 5.65 22.02 -17.47
N GLY A 65 6.81 22.61 -17.19
CA GLY A 65 6.96 24.07 -17.16
C GLY A 65 6.69 24.68 -18.53
N ARG A 66 7.23 24.08 -19.61
CA ARG A 66 6.95 24.51 -20.99
C ARG A 66 5.47 24.39 -21.33
N PHE A 67 4.84 23.27 -20.98
CA PHE A 67 3.40 23.04 -21.20
C PHE A 67 2.53 24.11 -20.53
N LYS A 68 2.75 24.39 -19.24
CA LYS A 68 1.98 25.43 -18.51
C LYS A 68 2.24 26.84 -19.04
N PHE A 69 3.50 27.15 -19.37
CA PHE A 69 3.87 28.42 -19.96
C PHE A 69 3.15 28.65 -21.29
N ASN A 70 3.09 27.61 -22.12
CA ASN A 70 2.41 27.67 -23.40
C ASN A 70 0.91 27.89 -23.27
N ILE A 71 0.25 27.20 -22.34
CA ILE A 71 -1.18 27.39 -22.06
C ILE A 71 -1.46 28.81 -21.54
N LYS A 72 -0.58 29.36 -20.70
CA LYS A 72 -0.81 30.67 -20.08
C LYS A 72 -0.63 31.83 -21.06
N LEU A 73 0.32 31.71 -22.00
CA LEU A 73 0.71 32.77 -22.94
C LEU A 73 0.30 32.49 -24.38
N ASP A 74 -0.61 31.52 -24.60
CA ASP A 74 -1.08 31.07 -25.91
C ASP A 74 0.08 30.85 -26.92
N SER A 75 1.07 30.05 -26.50
CA SER A 75 2.27 29.75 -27.28
C SER A 75 2.22 28.36 -27.89
N GLU A 76 2.58 28.24 -29.18
CA GLU A 76 2.62 26.97 -29.91
C GLU A 76 4.02 26.30 -29.92
N VAL A 77 4.96 26.76 -29.08
CA VAL A 77 6.32 26.20 -29.01
C VAL A 77 6.27 24.72 -28.58
N PRO A 78 7.02 23.80 -29.23
CA PRO A 78 7.01 22.39 -28.82
C PRO A 78 7.38 22.18 -27.35
N VAL A 79 6.67 21.27 -26.69
CA VAL A 79 6.85 20.96 -25.25
C VAL A 79 8.25 20.39 -24.94
N ASP A 80 8.92 19.84 -25.95
CA ASP A 80 10.28 19.31 -25.84
C ASP A 80 11.37 20.40 -25.78
N GLN A 81 11.04 21.64 -26.13
CA GLN A 81 11.96 22.77 -25.99
C GLN A 81 12.00 23.24 -24.52
N LYS A 82 12.95 22.67 -23.76
CA LYS A 82 13.11 22.91 -22.32
C LYS A 82 13.95 24.14 -21.96
N THR A 83 14.49 24.87 -22.93
CA THR A 83 15.20 26.15 -22.69
C THR A 83 14.31 27.31 -23.09
N LEU A 84 14.53 28.49 -22.48
CA LEU A 84 13.78 29.70 -22.85
C LEU A 84 14.32 30.30 -24.16
N SER A 85 13.45 30.92 -24.93
CA SER A 85 13.81 31.72 -26.11
C SER A 85 13.64 33.22 -25.82
N GLU A 86 14.21 34.07 -26.66
CA GLU A 86 14.03 35.53 -26.54
C GLU A 86 12.56 35.94 -26.65
N SER A 87 11.78 35.26 -27.51
CA SER A 87 10.34 35.51 -27.65
C SER A 87 9.56 35.20 -26.38
N ASP A 88 10.01 34.23 -25.58
CA ASP A 88 9.36 33.88 -24.31
C ASP A 88 9.42 35.06 -23.33
N PHE A 89 10.58 35.72 -23.22
CA PHE A 89 10.73 36.89 -22.35
C PHE A 89 9.85 38.06 -22.78
N ILE A 90 9.76 38.32 -24.09
CA ILE A 90 8.93 39.41 -24.62
C ILE A 90 7.46 39.16 -24.27
N ARG A 91 6.95 37.94 -24.49
CA ARG A 91 5.57 37.59 -24.17
C ARG A 91 5.24 37.68 -22.68
N VAL A 92 6.17 37.28 -21.81
CA VAL A 92 6.00 37.41 -20.36
C VAL A 92 5.88 38.88 -19.95
N ILE A 93 6.77 39.73 -20.47
CA ILE A 93 6.75 41.17 -20.18
C ILE A 93 5.45 41.80 -20.73
N GLU A 94 5.05 41.45 -21.94
CA GLU A 94 3.80 41.92 -22.53
C GLU A 94 2.58 41.51 -21.69
N TYR A 95 2.49 40.24 -21.29
CA TYR A 95 1.40 39.75 -20.44
C TYR A 95 1.38 40.47 -19.08
N LEU A 96 2.55 40.67 -18.45
CA LEU A 96 2.68 41.40 -17.19
C LEU A 96 2.20 42.85 -17.31
N LEU A 97 2.55 43.54 -18.39
CA LEU A 97 2.12 44.92 -18.62
C LEU A 97 0.61 45.02 -18.91
N ARG A 98 0.04 44.03 -19.60
CA ARG A 98 -1.42 43.91 -19.81
C ARG A 98 -2.19 43.68 -18.50
N LEU A 99 -1.64 42.88 -17.58
CA LEU A 99 -2.25 42.65 -16.26
C LEU A 99 -2.41 43.95 -15.44
N HIS A 100 -1.48 44.91 -15.56
CA HIS A 100 -1.61 46.20 -14.86
C HIS A 100 -2.80 47.05 -15.33
N LYS A 101 -3.38 46.72 -16.50
CA LYS A 101 -4.60 47.33 -17.05
C LYS A 101 -5.82 46.44 -16.87
N ASP A 102 -5.76 45.45 -15.98
CA ASP A 102 -6.81 44.45 -15.73
C ASP A 102 -7.19 43.61 -16.96
N ILE A 103 -6.29 43.52 -17.95
CA ILE A 103 -6.46 42.67 -19.14
C ILE A 103 -5.73 41.34 -18.87
N GLY A 104 -6.51 40.35 -18.43
CA GLY A 104 -6.03 39.02 -18.05
C GLY A 104 -6.46 38.65 -16.62
N ARG A 105 -6.00 37.50 -16.12
CA ARG A 105 -6.27 37.04 -14.75
C ARG A 105 -4.97 36.80 -14.00
N VAL A 106 -4.91 37.32 -12.77
CA VAL A 106 -3.83 37.04 -11.80
C VAL A 106 -3.94 35.59 -11.37
N ASP A 107 -2.80 34.91 -11.27
CA ASP A 107 -2.76 33.50 -10.88
C ASP A 107 -2.95 33.35 -9.37
N ASP A 108 -3.79 32.38 -9.01
CA ASP A 108 -3.93 31.92 -7.63
C ASP A 108 -2.89 30.81 -7.36
N ILE A 109 -2.03 31.04 -6.37
CA ILE A 109 -0.96 30.10 -5.99
C ILE A 109 -1.50 28.82 -5.34
N ASP A 110 -2.69 28.87 -4.75
CA ASP A 110 -3.29 27.77 -3.99
C ASP A 110 -4.12 26.84 -4.86
N ASN A 111 -4.52 27.33 -6.04
CA ASN A 111 -5.22 26.51 -7.02
C ASN A 111 -4.36 25.29 -7.44
N LEU A 112 -4.92 24.09 -7.35
CA LEU A 112 -4.30 22.84 -7.81
C LEU A 112 -3.96 22.83 -9.30
N GLY A 113 -4.45 23.78 -10.09
CA GLY A 113 -3.97 23.99 -11.45
C GLY A 113 -2.52 24.49 -11.51
N ASN A 114 -2.02 25.11 -10.44
CA ASN A 114 -0.69 25.70 -10.32
C ASN A 114 0.22 24.91 -9.37
N ARG A 115 -0.32 23.89 -8.70
CA ARG A 115 0.41 22.95 -7.85
C ARG A 115 0.42 21.58 -8.50
N ARG A 116 1.57 20.89 -8.48
CA ARG A 116 1.69 19.53 -9.02
C ARG A 116 2.32 18.59 -8.02
N VAL A 117 1.91 17.34 -8.09
CA VAL A 117 2.48 16.24 -7.32
C VAL A 117 3.73 15.73 -8.04
N ARG A 118 4.84 15.64 -7.31
CA ARG A 118 6.05 14.96 -7.78
C ARG A 118 6.01 13.52 -7.29
N ALA A 119 5.98 12.58 -8.22
CA ALA A 119 6.06 11.16 -7.90
C ALA A 119 7.48 10.76 -7.47
N VAL A 120 7.61 9.64 -6.75
CA VAL A 120 8.90 9.09 -6.32
C VAL A 120 9.85 8.86 -7.50
N GLY A 121 9.33 8.43 -8.65
CA GLY A 121 10.11 8.23 -9.87
C GLY A 121 10.80 9.50 -10.34
N GLU A 122 10.11 10.64 -10.35
CA GLU A 122 10.69 11.93 -10.76
C GLU A 122 11.76 12.42 -9.77
N LEU A 123 11.50 12.27 -8.47
CA LEU A 123 12.47 12.64 -7.43
C LEU A 123 13.73 11.78 -7.52
N LEU A 124 13.56 10.48 -7.75
CA LEU A 124 14.67 9.54 -7.91
C LEU A 124 15.43 9.80 -9.21
N GLU A 125 14.75 10.11 -10.32
CA GLU A 125 15.40 10.49 -11.58
C GLU A 125 16.34 11.69 -11.39
N ASN A 126 15.89 12.71 -10.65
CA ASN A 126 16.72 13.87 -10.34
C ASN A 126 17.97 13.50 -9.54
N GLN A 127 17.83 12.65 -8.52
CA GLN A 127 18.98 12.18 -7.72
C GLN A 127 19.93 11.30 -8.54
N PHE A 128 19.37 10.45 -9.40
CA PHE A 128 20.13 9.64 -10.34
C PHE A 128 20.92 10.52 -11.31
N ARG A 129 20.28 11.57 -11.87
CA ARG A 129 20.91 12.56 -12.75
C ARG A 129 22.08 13.27 -12.06
N ILE A 130 21.91 13.69 -10.80
CA ILE A 130 23.01 14.27 -9.99
C ILE A 130 24.16 13.27 -9.85
N GLY A 131 23.86 12.00 -9.57
CA GLY A 131 24.85 10.92 -9.52
C GLY A 131 25.60 10.73 -10.85
N LEU A 132 24.88 10.78 -11.98
CA LEU A 132 25.46 10.68 -13.32
C LEU A 132 26.36 11.88 -13.64
N VAL A 133 25.97 13.11 -13.31
CA VAL A 133 26.79 14.31 -13.53
C VAL A 133 28.11 14.24 -12.73
N ARG A 134 28.06 13.75 -11.49
CA ARG A 134 29.26 13.51 -10.68
C ARG A 134 30.16 12.45 -11.31
N MET A 135 29.57 11.36 -11.80
CA MET A 135 30.30 10.29 -12.50
C MET A 135 30.89 10.77 -13.83
N GLU A 136 30.17 11.57 -14.62
CA GLU A 136 30.66 12.17 -15.86
C GLU A 136 31.90 13.04 -15.59
N ARG A 137 31.87 13.86 -14.53
CA ARG A 137 33.03 14.67 -14.13
C ARG A 137 34.22 13.79 -13.76
N ALA A 138 34.01 12.74 -12.97
CA ALA A 138 35.07 11.82 -12.57
C ALA A 138 35.66 11.06 -13.77
N ILE A 139 34.82 10.67 -14.73
CA ILE A 139 35.27 10.03 -15.98
C ILE A 139 36.12 11.01 -16.79
N LYS A 140 35.67 12.26 -16.99
CA LYS A 140 36.45 13.28 -17.72
C LYS A 140 37.79 13.58 -17.07
N GLU A 141 37.82 13.65 -15.74
CA GLU A 141 39.05 13.84 -14.98
C GLU A 141 39.99 12.66 -15.14
N LYS A 142 39.50 11.43 -14.99
CA LYS A 142 40.28 10.21 -15.23
C LYS A 142 40.80 10.13 -16.66
N MET A 143 39.98 10.46 -17.66
CA MET A 143 40.39 10.50 -19.06
C MET A 143 41.48 11.54 -19.32
N SER A 144 41.49 12.66 -18.59
CA SER A 144 42.55 13.66 -18.72
C SER A 144 43.86 13.27 -18.01
N VAL A 145 43.78 12.40 -17.00
CA VAL A 145 44.93 12.02 -16.14
C VAL A 145 45.54 10.67 -16.56
N HIS A 146 44.76 9.75 -17.12
CA HIS A 146 45.28 8.47 -17.60
C HIS A 146 46.25 8.68 -18.75
N GLN A 147 47.49 8.24 -18.57
CA GLN A 147 48.55 8.36 -19.57
C GLN A 147 48.37 7.38 -20.74
N ASP A 148 47.70 6.24 -20.51
CA ASP A 148 47.43 5.20 -21.52
C ASP A 148 45.92 5.03 -21.76
N ILE A 149 45.29 6.00 -22.43
CA ILE A 149 43.85 5.91 -22.78
C ILE A 149 43.59 4.78 -23.79
N ASP A 150 44.55 4.47 -24.65
CA ASP A 150 44.40 3.50 -25.74
C ASP A 150 44.23 2.05 -25.26
N SER A 151 44.66 1.74 -24.04
CA SER A 151 44.51 0.42 -23.41
C SER A 151 43.39 0.35 -22.36
N ALA A 152 42.82 1.49 -21.98
CA ALA A 152 41.82 1.57 -20.93
C ALA A 152 40.46 1.03 -21.40
N MET A 153 39.88 0.11 -20.63
CA MET A 153 38.54 -0.40 -20.92
C MET A 153 37.48 0.46 -20.21
N PRO A 154 36.23 0.53 -20.70
CA PRO A 154 35.19 1.37 -20.10
C PRO A 154 34.94 1.09 -18.60
N HIS A 155 35.13 -0.16 -18.15
CA HIS A 155 34.95 -0.51 -16.74
C HIS A 155 36.04 0.06 -15.81
N ASP A 156 37.20 0.46 -16.33
CA ASP A 156 38.27 1.12 -15.56
C ASP A 156 37.95 2.60 -15.27
N LEU A 157 37.23 3.22 -16.19
CA LEU A 157 36.81 4.62 -16.11
C LEU A 157 35.55 4.79 -15.24
N ILE A 158 34.58 3.87 -15.39
CA ILE A 158 33.27 3.97 -14.74
C ILE A 158 33.34 3.55 -13.27
N ASN A 159 32.94 4.45 -12.38
CA ASN A 159 32.75 4.17 -10.96
C ASN A 159 31.29 4.39 -10.58
N SER A 160 30.60 3.33 -10.15
CA SER A 160 29.18 3.38 -9.76
C SER A 160 28.93 3.98 -8.37
N LYS A 161 29.97 4.14 -7.54
CA LYS A 161 29.83 4.65 -6.15
C LYS A 161 29.12 6.00 -6.06
N PRO A 162 29.39 7.02 -6.90
CA PRO A 162 28.69 8.31 -6.83
C PRO A 162 27.17 8.19 -7.06
N VAL A 163 26.75 7.29 -7.96
CA VAL A 163 25.34 7.05 -8.25
C VAL A 163 24.68 6.32 -7.09
N ILE A 164 25.29 5.24 -6.61
CA ILE A 164 24.77 4.47 -5.47
C ILE A 164 24.68 5.34 -4.22
N ALA A 165 25.67 6.21 -3.98
CA ALA A 165 25.66 7.14 -2.86
C ALA A 165 24.49 8.13 -2.94
N ALA A 166 24.23 8.74 -4.11
CA ALA A 166 23.10 9.65 -4.30
C ALA A 166 21.74 8.95 -4.06
N ILE A 167 21.59 7.71 -4.53
CA ILE A 167 20.37 6.91 -4.29
C ILE A 167 20.22 6.58 -2.80
N LYS A 168 21.30 6.15 -2.14
CA LYS A 168 21.29 5.82 -0.71
C LYS A 168 20.98 7.04 0.15
N GLU A 169 21.53 8.21 -0.20
CA GLU A 169 21.23 9.48 0.44
C GLU A 169 19.74 9.81 0.31
N PHE A 170 19.16 9.69 -0.89
CA PHE A 170 17.73 9.90 -1.10
C PHE A 170 16.84 9.01 -0.22
N PHE A 171 17.06 7.70 -0.20
CA PHE A 171 16.22 6.80 0.60
C PHE A 171 16.53 6.85 2.10
N GLY A 172 17.75 7.22 2.49
CA GLY A 172 18.19 7.23 3.88
C GLY A 172 17.93 8.53 4.65
N SER A 173 18.01 9.70 3.99
CA SER A 173 17.94 11.00 4.67
C SER A 173 16.83 11.93 4.18
N SER A 174 16.13 11.60 3.10
CA SER A 174 15.03 12.42 2.61
C SER A 174 13.88 12.46 3.60
N GLN A 175 13.33 13.65 3.85
CA GLN A 175 12.12 13.85 4.66
C GLN A 175 10.88 13.13 4.09
N LEU A 176 10.89 12.82 2.78
CA LEU A 176 9.81 12.10 2.11
C LEU A 176 9.98 10.57 2.18
N SER A 177 11.18 10.08 2.52
CA SER A 177 11.45 8.66 2.76
C SER A 177 11.23 8.37 4.24
N GLN A 178 10.00 7.98 4.58
CA GLN A 178 9.57 7.74 5.97
C GLN A 178 9.32 6.25 6.21
N PHE A 179 9.49 5.81 7.45
CA PHE A 179 9.03 4.48 7.85
C PHE A 179 7.54 4.36 7.59
N MET A 180 7.15 3.28 6.92
CA MET A 180 5.74 3.02 6.62
C MET A 180 4.97 2.81 7.92
N ASP A 181 3.88 3.57 8.10
CA ASP A 181 2.88 3.28 9.13
C ASP A 181 2.14 1.98 8.75
N GLN A 182 2.40 0.94 9.54
CA GLN A 182 1.89 -0.42 9.40
C GLN A 182 1.09 -0.82 10.64
N THR A 183 0.50 0.15 11.33
CA THR A 183 -0.34 -0.13 12.51
C THR A 183 -1.48 -1.06 12.10
N ASN A 184 -2.20 -0.74 11.02
CA ASN A 184 -3.24 -1.55 10.41
C ASN A 184 -3.29 -1.31 8.87
N PRO A 185 -4.07 -2.10 8.11
CA PRO A 185 -4.13 -1.98 6.64
C PRO A 185 -4.59 -0.60 6.14
N LEU A 186 -5.52 0.06 6.83
CA LEU A 186 -5.97 1.40 6.46
C LEU A 186 -4.86 2.44 6.60
N SER A 187 -4.06 2.34 7.67
CA SER A 187 -2.92 3.23 7.89
C SER A 187 -1.89 3.11 6.77
N GLU A 188 -1.65 1.89 6.28
CA GLU A 188 -0.74 1.64 5.14
C GLU A 188 -1.26 2.28 3.85
N VAL A 189 -2.53 2.06 3.51
CA VAL A 189 -3.15 2.61 2.28
C VAL A 189 -3.16 4.14 2.31
N THR A 190 -3.58 4.73 3.43
CA THR A 190 -3.63 6.19 3.60
C THR A 190 -2.24 6.82 3.57
N HIS A 191 -1.23 6.17 4.17
CA HIS A 191 0.14 6.66 4.13
C HIS A 191 0.73 6.67 2.72
N LYS A 192 0.46 5.64 1.90
CA LYS A 192 0.88 5.58 0.48
C LYS A 192 0.18 6.64 -0.39
N ARG A 193 -1.03 7.07 0.00
CA ARG A 193 -1.84 8.08 -0.71
C ARG A 193 -1.68 9.50 -0.14
N ARG A 194 -0.71 9.72 0.75
CA ARG A 194 -0.45 11.00 1.40
C ARG A 194 0.28 11.97 0.47
N LEU A 195 -0.18 13.21 0.45
CA LEU A 195 0.44 14.35 -0.20
C LEU A 195 1.13 15.23 0.85
N SER A 196 2.32 15.74 0.52
CA SER A 196 3.09 16.63 1.38
C SER A 196 3.50 17.88 0.61
N ALA A 197 3.15 19.05 1.14
CA ALA A 197 3.68 20.34 0.68
C ALA A 197 5.10 20.59 1.22
N LEU A 198 5.56 19.79 2.18
CA LEU A 198 6.90 19.83 2.77
C LEU A 198 7.89 19.00 1.96
N GLY A 199 9.18 19.34 2.07
CA GLY A 199 10.28 18.58 1.48
C GLY A 199 11.12 19.38 0.46
N PRO A 200 12.05 18.73 -0.24
CA PRO A 200 12.94 19.41 -1.18
C PRO A 200 12.16 20.03 -2.36
N GLY A 201 12.24 21.36 -2.47
CA GLY A 201 11.49 22.13 -3.47
C GLY A 201 10.05 22.47 -3.08
N GLY A 202 9.63 22.12 -1.85
CA GLY A 202 8.35 22.50 -1.25
C GLY A 202 8.49 23.65 -0.25
N LEU A 203 7.46 23.80 0.59
CA LEU A 203 7.41 24.79 1.66
C LEU A 203 8.10 24.27 2.93
N SER A 204 8.59 25.18 3.76
CA SER A 204 8.90 24.88 5.16
C SER A 204 7.73 25.27 6.06
N ARG A 205 7.64 24.65 7.24
CA ARG A 205 6.55 24.92 8.20
C ARG A 205 6.44 26.39 8.58
N GLU A 206 7.58 27.07 8.71
CA GLU A 206 7.68 28.48 9.10
C GLU A 206 7.31 29.45 7.97
N ARG A 207 7.56 29.05 6.71
CA ARG A 207 7.23 29.86 5.53
C ARG A 207 5.79 29.66 5.06
N ALA A 208 5.12 28.60 5.52
CA ALA A 208 3.74 28.31 5.16
C ALA A 208 2.78 29.19 5.98
N GLY A 209 2.25 30.23 5.32
CA GLY A 209 1.19 31.08 5.86
C GLY A 209 -0.17 30.37 6.03
N PHE A 210 -1.20 31.13 6.36
CA PHE A 210 -2.55 30.61 6.55
C PHE A 210 -3.20 30.18 5.22
N GLU A 211 -3.03 30.97 4.16
CA GLU A 211 -3.65 30.73 2.83
C GLU A 211 -3.32 29.34 2.28
N VAL A 212 -2.05 28.97 2.27
CA VAL A 212 -1.59 27.66 1.76
C VAL A 212 -2.08 26.45 2.56
N ARG A 213 -2.59 26.66 3.79
CA ARG A 213 -3.13 25.61 4.67
C ARG A 213 -4.65 25.49 4.57
N ASP A 214 -5.31 26.47 3.97
CA ASP A 214 -6.76 26.51 3.88
C ASP A 214 -7.29 25.55 2.80
N VAL A 215 -8.58 25.27 2.85
CA VAL A 215 -9.26 24.41 1.88
C VAL A 215 -9.69 25.25 0.68
N HIS A 216 -9.00 25.07 -0.44
CA HIS A 216 -9.32 25.73 -1.71
C HIS A 216 -10.42 24.98 -2.48
N ALA A 217 -11.27 25.69 -3.23
CA ALA A 217 -12.38 25.11 -4.00
C ALA A 217 -11.93 24.01 -5.00
N SER A 218 -10.74 24.17 -5.61
CA SER A 218 -10.20 23.17 -6.53
C SER A 218 -9.74 21.87 -5.87
N HIS A 219 -9.73 21.78 -4.53
CA HIS A 219 -9.51 20.52 -3.80
C HIS A 219 -10.64 19.51 -4.03
N TYR A 220 -11.84 19.97 -4.41
CA TYR A 220 -13.01 19.12 -4.62
C TYR A 220 -12.68 17.93 -5.53
N GLY A 221 -12.94 16.72 -5.02
CA GLY A 221 -12.72 15.48 -5.77
C GLY A 221 -11.25 15.10 -6.00
N ARG A 222 -10.29 15.87 -5.46
CA ARG A 222 -8.83 15.72 -5.69
C ARG A 222 -8.08 15.46 -4.40
N ILE A 223 -8.27 16.33 -3.41
CA ILE A 223 -7.65 16.26 -2.09
C ILE A 223 -8.78 16.24 -1.06
N CYS A 224 -8.69 15.35 -0.07
CA CYS A 224 -9.69 15.31 0.97
C CYS A 224 -9.62 16.57 1.85
N PRO A 225 -10.74 17.28 2.07
CA PRO A 225 -10.77 18.45 2.93
C PRO A 225 -10.78 18.10 4.44
N ILE A 226 -11.08 16.85 4.79
CA ILE A 226 -11.25 16.39 6.17
C ILE A 226 -9.96 15.76 6.72
N GLU A 227 -9.30 14.90 5.93
CA GLU A 227 -8.16 14.12 6.40
C GLU A 227 -6.86 14.93 6.32
N THR A 228 -6.47 15.51 7.45
CA THR A 228 -5.17 16.16 7.66
C THR A 228 -4.70 15.93 9.10
N PRO A 229 -3.38 15.87 9.38
CA PRO A 229 -2.89 15.80 10.75
C PRO A 229 -3.25 17.04 11.56
N GLU A 230 -3.63 16.85 12.81
CA GLU A 230 -3.80 17.94 13.77
C GLU A 230 -2.44 18.58 14.13
N GLY A 231 -2.46 19.85 14.55
CA GLY A 231 -1.28 20.56 15.03
C GLY A 231 -0.49 21.28 13.91
N PRO A 232 0.85 21.33 13.98
CA PRO A 232 1.65 22.24 13.15
C PRO A 232 1.66 21.88 11.65
N ASN A 233 1.25 20.67 11.29
CA ASN A 233 1.21 20.19 9.90
C ASN A 233 -0.18 20.30 9.26
N ILE A 234 -1.17 20.88 9.95
CA ILE A 234 -2.51 21.07 9.39
C ILE A 234 -2.44 21.81 8.04
N GLY A 235 -3.12 21.25 7.04
CA GLY A 235 -3.17 21.77 5.66
C GLY A 235 -1.90 21.56 4.83
N LEU A 236 -0.78 21.15 5.44
CA LEU A 236 0.49 20.89 4.74
C LEU A 236 0.65 19.42 4.37
N ILE A 237 -0.06 18.56 5.06
CA ILE A 237 -0.16 17.13 4.78
C ILE A 237 -1.65 16.83 4.59
N SER A 238 -1.97 16.28 3.43
CA SER A 238 -3.35 15.94 3.07
C SER A 238 -3.37 14.58 2.38
N SER A 239 -4.54 13.97 2.28
CA SER A 239 -4.71 12.68 1.59
C SER A 239 -5.41 12.87 0.24
N LEU A 240 -5.02 12.07 -0.75
CA LEU A 240 -5.74 12.00 -2.02
C LEU A 240 -7.19 11.57 -1.79
N ALA A 241 -8.12 12.21 -2.51
CA ALA A 241 -9.51 11.80 -2.51
C ALA A 241 -9.69 10.40 -3.14
N THR A 242 -10.84 9.76 -2.93
CA THR A 242 -11.08 8.34 -3.27
C THR A 242 -10.83 8.02 -4.74
N TYR A 243 -11.41 8.80 -5.66
CA TYR A 243 -11.29 8.55 -7.11
C TYR A 243 -10.26 9.43 -7.82
N ALA A 244 -9.52 10.26 -7.09
CA ALA A 244 -8.52 11.15 -7.66
C ALA A 244 -7.40 10.38 -8.35
N ARG A 245 -6.93 10.88 -9.49
CA ARG A 245 -5.79 10.34 -10.23
C ARG A 245 -4.75 11.43 -10.50
N ILE A 246 -3.50 11.02 -10.70
CA ILE A 246 -2.41 11.93 -11.09
C ILE A 246 -2.10 11.65 -12.56
N ASN A 247 -2.13 12.69 -13.40
CA ASN A 247 -1.82 12.56 -14.82
C ASN A 247 -0.31 12.52 -15.12
N GLU A 248 0.06 12.36 -16.39
CA GLU A 248 1.47 12.27 -16.82
C GLU A 248 2.29 13.52 -16.41
N TYR A 249 1.64 14.68 -16.33
CA TYR A 249 2.30 15.95 -15.96
C TYR A 249 2.38 16.18 -14.44
N GLY A 250 1.76 15.32 -13.63
CA GLY A 250 1.74 15.41 -12.17
C GLY A 250 0.59 16.24 -11.60
N PHE A 251 -0.41 16.63 -12.39
CA PHE A 251 -1.60 17.32 -11.90
C PHE A 251 -2.66 16.32 -11.44
N ILE A 252 -3.43 16.71 -10.42
CA ILE A 252 -4.48 15.86 -9.86
C ILE A 252 -5.78 16.09 -10.64
N GLU A 253 -6.41 15.01 -11.06
CA GLU A 253 -7.64 14.98 -11.83
C GLU A 253 -8.75 14.29 -11.03
N SER A 254 -9.98 14.77 -11.23
CA SER A 254 -11.18 14.16 -10.68
C SER A 254 -12.09 13.65 -11.80
N PRO A 255 -12.79 12.52 -11.62
CA PRO A 255 -13.61 11.94 -12.67
C PRO A 255 -15.06 12.43 -12.64
N TYR A 256 -15.62 12.63 -13.83
CA TYR A 256 -16.97 13.14 -14.05
C TYR A 256 -17.73 12.33 -15.12
N LYS A 257 -19.06 12.35 -15.05
CA LYS A 257 -19.97 11.89 -16.10
C LYS A 257 -20.33 13.06 -17.01
N LYS A 258 -20.42 12.82 -18.32
CA LYS A 258 -20.82 13.84 -19.28
C LYS A 258 -22.35 13.98 -19.31
N VAL A 259 -22.83 15.20 -19.42
CA VAL A 259 -24.25 15.53 -19.55
C VAL A 259 -24.48 16.15 -20.94
N GLU A 260 -25.52 15.68 -21.64
CA GLU A 260 -25.94 16.25 -22.92
C GLU A 260 -27.45 16.52 -22.90
N ASN A 261 -27.86 17.76 -23.13
CA ASN A 261 -29.27 18.19 -23.15
C ASN A 261 -30.05 17.75 -21.89
N GLY A 262 -29.46 17.95 -20.70
CA GLY A 262 -30.06 17.58 -19.42
C GLY A 262 -30.10 16.07 -19.13
N ARG A 263 -29.50 15.23 -19.98
CA ARG A 263 -29.36 13.78 -19.78
C ARG A 263 -27.93 13.41 -19.41
N VAL A 264 -27.76 12.74 -18.28
CA VAL A 264 -26.50 12.16 -17.81
C VAL A 264 -26.20 10.89 -18.62
N LEU A 265 -25.02 10.84 -19.26
CA LEU A 265 -24.61 9.74 -20.12
C LEU A 265 -23.53 8.89 -19.45
N ASN A 266 -23.80 7.60 -19.26
CA ASN A 266 -22.78 6.63 -18.86
C ASN A 266 -21.99 6.20 -20.10
N HIS A 267 -20.66 6.33 -20.02
CA HIS A 267 -19.74 5.98 -21.08
C HIS A 267 -18.98 4.71 -20.72
N TYR A 268 -18.75 3.87 -21.73
CA TYR A 268 -18.03 2.63 -21.61
C TYR A 268 -16.93 2.56 -22.66
N LYS A 269 -15.77 2.04 -22.26
CA LYS A 269 -14.66 1.72 -23.14
C LYS A 269 -14.75 0.24 -23.51
N VAL A 270 -14.66 -0.07 -24.79
CA VAL A 270 -14.68 -1.45 -25.27
C VAL A 270 -13.33 -2.13 -24.94
N VAL A 271 -13.34 -3.06 -23.99
CA VAL A 271 -12.15 -3.87 -23.64
C VAL A 271 -12.11 -5.16 -24.43
N LYS A 272 -13.28 -5.76 -24.71
CA LYS A 272 -13.37 -6.88 -25.66
C LYS A 272 -14.45 -6.59 -26.68
N VAL A 273 -14.04 -6.64 -27.94
CA VAL A 273 -14.87 -6.31 -29.10
C VAL A 273 -15.97 -7.36 -29.35
N GLY A 274 -15.77 -8.60 -28.90
CA GLY A 274 -16.66 -9.71 -29.26
C GLY A 274 -16.80 -9.85 -30.77
N ASP A 275 -18.00 -10.19 -31.24
CA ASP A 275 -18.37 -10.13 -32.67
C ASP A 275 -19.11 -8.82 -33.04
N GLY A 276 -18.92 -7.78 -32.21
CA GLY A 276 -19.59 -6.50 -32.33
C GLY A 276 -19.01 -5.58 -33.40
N LYS A 277 -19.74 -4.50 -33.71
CA LYS A 277 -19.33 -3.48 -34.70
C LYS A 277 -18.25 -2.49 -34.20
N PHE A 278 -17.98 -2.45 -32.90
CA PHE A 278 -17.13 -1.45 -32.26
C PHE A 278 -15.66 -1.85 -32.22
N LYS A 279 -14.75 -0.87 -32.18
CA LYS A 279 -13.30 -1.16 -32.11
C LYS A 279 -12.82 -1.25 -30.68
N LEU A 280 -11.71 -1.98 -30.48
CA LEU A 280 -11.01 -2.05 -29.20
C LEU A 280 -10.62 -0.64 -28.74
N GLY A 281 -10.99 -0.28 -27.50
CA GLY A 281 -10.72 1.03 -26.92
C GLY A 281 -11.64 2.16 -27.36
N GLN A 282 -12.65 1.89 -28.21
CA GLN A 282 -13.66 2.89 -28.58
C GLN A 282 -14.57 3.22 -27.38
N LEU A 283 -14.89 4.50 -27.23
CA LEU A 283 -15.89 4.97 -26.27
C LEU A 283 -17.28 4.87 -26.87
N ILE A 284 -18.19 4.23 -26.14
CA ILE A 284 -19.58 4.01 -26.51
C ILE A 284 -20.49 4.42 -25.36
N THR A 285 -21.71 4.81 -25.67
CA THR A 285 -22.74 5.10 -24.66
C THR A 285 -23.38 3.82 -24.14
N GLU A 286 -24.03 3.88 -22.98
CA GLU A 286 -24.78 2.76 -22.42
C GLU A 286 -25.87 2.24 -23.39
N ASP A 287 -26.61 3.15 -24.03
CA ASP A 287 -27.66 2.82 -24.99
C ASP A 287 -27.10 2.02 -26.19
N ASP A 288 -25.95 2.45 -26.72
CA ASP A 288 -25.25 1.79 -27.82
C ASP A 288 -24.77 0.39 -27.45
N LEU A 289 -24.23 0.25 -26.23
CA LEU A 289 -23.74 -1.01 -25.68
C LEU A 289 -24.89 -2.00 -25.50
N LEU A 290 -25.97 -1.59 -24.82
CA LEU A 290 -27.12 -2.45 -24.54
C LEU A 290 -27.82 -2.88 -25.83
N GLY A 291 -27.99 -1.96 -26.78
CA GLY A 291 -28.58 -2.26 -28.08
C GLY A 291 -27.76 -3.28 -28.88
N GLU A 292 -26.43 -3.12 -28.91
CA GLU A 292 -25.54 -4.02 -29.64
C GLU A 292 -25.42 -5.40 -28.96
N ASN A 293 -25.30 -5.44 -27.63
CA ASN A 293 -25.26 -6.69 -26.87
C ASN A 293 -26.58 -7.46 -26.96
N ALA A 294 -27.73 -6.78 -26.95
CA ALA A 294 -29.02 -7.44 -27.19
C ALA A 294 -29.10 -8.06 -28.59
N ARG A 295 -28.53 -7.40 -29.62
CA ARG A 295 -28.44 -7.93 -30.99
C ARG A 295 -27.53 -9.15 -31.07
N LEU A 296 -26.36 -9.09 -30.42
CA LEU A 296 -25.39 -10.19 -30.39
C LEU A 296 -25.93 -11.40 -29.61
N ALA A 297 -26.59 -11.18 -28.48
CA ALA A 297 -27.25 -12.22 -27.69
C ALA A 297 -28.31 -12.96 -28.52
N LYS A 298 -29.17 -12.23 -29.26
CA LYS A 298 -30.17 -12.83 -30.17
C LYS A 298 -29.53 -13.65 -31.30
N ALA A 299 -28.30 -13.32 -31.70
CA ALA A 299 -27.57 -14.03 -32.74
C ALA A 299 -26.70 -15.19 -32.19
N GLY A 300 -26.69 -15.45 -30.88
CA GLY A 300 -25.82 -16.44 -30.24
C GLY A 300 -24.32 -16.12 -30.38
N LYS A 301 -23.99 -14.83 -30.58
CA LYS A 301 -22.63 -14.35 -30.82
C LYS A 301 -21.99 -13.83 -29.54
N ARG A 302 -20.66 -13.66 -29.56
CA ARG A 302 -19.91 -13.19 -28.40
C ARG A 302 -20.25 -11.73 -28.10
N LEU A 303 -20.63 -11.48 -26.86
CA LEU A 303 -20.97 -10.15 -26.36
C LEU A 303 -19.74 -9.27 -26.24
N ILE A 304 -19.97 -7.96 -26.26
CA ILE A 304 -18.97 -6.94 -25.98
C ILE A 304 -18.81 -6.86 -24.48
N GLU A 305 -17.58 -6.95 -23.98
CA GLU A 305 -17.25 -6.67 -22.59
C GLU A 305 -16.82 -5.20 -22.44
N PRO A 306 -17.64 -4.37 -21.78
CA PRO A 306 -17.33 -2.98 -21.53
C PRO A 306 -16.55 -2.79 -20.23
N GLU A 307 -15.74 -1.74 -20.18
CA GLU A 307 -15.22 -1.17 -18.94
C GLU A 307 -15.83 0.22 -18.75
N PRO A 308 -16.42 0.54 -17.58
CA PRO A 308 -16.94 1.87 -17.31
C PRO A 308 -15.83 2.93 -17.47
N GLN A 309 -16.10 3.98 -18.24
CA GLN A 309 -15.16 5.08 -18.47
C GLN A 309 -15.73 6.40 -17.92
N ALA A 310 -14.91 7.06 -17.10
CA ALA A 310 -15.13 8.43 -16.67
C ALA A 310 -14.26 9.44 -17.42
N PHE A 311 -14.69 10.69 -17.46
CA PHE A 311 -13.90 11.81 -17.96
C PHE A 311 -13.14 12.46 -16.81
N TYR A 312 -11.82 12.36 -16.84
CA TYR A 312 -10.96 12.97 -15.83
C TYR A 312 -10.64 14.41 -16.23
N LEU A 313 -10.90 15.37 -15.34
CA LEU A 313 -10.63 16.78 -15.57
C LEU A 313 -9.62 17.31 -14.53
N THR A 314 -8.65 18.09 -15.00
CA THR A 314 -7.76 18.88 -14.14
C THR A 314 -8.48 20.09 -13.55
N ALA A 315 -7.88 20.73 -12.54
CA ALA A 315 -8.49 21.87 -11.86
C ALA A 315 -8.82 23.05 -12.80
N TRP A 316 -7.94 23.37 -13.77
CA TRP A 316 -8.19 24.48 -14.71
C TRP A 316 -9.14 24.10 -15.85
N GLU A 317 -9.30 22.81 -16.15
CA GLU A 317 -10.29 22.34 -17.12
C GLU A 317 -11.69 22.39 -16.50
N GLU A 318 -11.81 21.98 -15.24
CA GLU A 318 -13.07 22.05 -14.48
C GLU A 318 -13.63 23.47 -14.40
N GLU A 319 -12.78 24.50 -14.24
CA GLU A 319 -13.23 25.91 -14.20
C GLU A 319 -14.02 26.37 -15.43
N LYS A 320 -13.87 25.68 -16.58
CA LYS A 320 -14.55 26.04 -17.84
C LYS A 320 -15.96 25.46 -17.95
N TYR A 321 -16.32 24.50 -17.11
CA TYR A 321 -17.55 23.72 -17.22
C TYR A 321 -18.48 23.93 -16.02
N ILE A 322 -19.77 23.64 -16.22
CA ILE A 322 -20.77 23.65 -15.17
C ILE A 322 -21.04 22.20 -14.71
N ILE A 323 -20.73 21.90 -13.45
CA ILE A 323 -20.74 20.53 -12.91
C ILE A 323 -21.83 20.34 -11.86
N ALA A 324 -22.78 19.43 -12.11
CA ALA A 324 -23.82 19.05 -11.17
C ALA A 324 -23.30 18.10 -10.07
N GLN A 325 -23.94 18.17 -8.90
CA GLN A 325 -23.64 17.27 -7.77
C GLN A 325 -24.14 15.83 -8.02
N ALA A 326 -23.52 14.85 -7.35
CA ALA A 326 -23.84 13.44 -7.54
C ALA A 326 -25.23 13.04 -7.00
N ASN A 327 -25.77 13.79 -6.04
CA ASN A 327 -27.06 13.54 -5.39
C ASN A 327 -28.27 14.14 -6.14
N GLN A 328 -28.04 14.77 -7.30
CA GLN A 328 -29.13 15.32 -8.12
C GLN A 328 -30.02 14.20 -8.65
N ARG A 329 -31.34 14.35 -8.51
CA ARG A 329 -32.31 13.31 -8.84
C ARG A 329 -32.48 13.17 -10.35
N THR A 330 -32.20 11.99 -10.89
CA THR A 330 -32.44 11.64 -12.29
C THR A 330 -33.59 10.65 -12.44
N ASP A 331 -34.16 10.57 -13.63
CA ASP A 331 -35.06 9.48 -14.03
C ASP A 331 -34.28 8.23 -14.49
N ASP A 332 -35.00 7.16 -14.86
CA ASP A 332 -34.42 5.89 -15.31
C ASP A 332 -33.62 6.02 -16.62
N LYS A 333 -33.79 7.13 -17.35
CA LYS A 333 -33.05 7.45 -18.58
C LYS A 333 -31.87 8.38 -18.32
N GLY A 334 -31.65 8.81 -17.08
CA GLY A 334 -30.59 9.74 -16.69
C GLY A 334 -30.93 11.22 -16.89
N ILE A 335 -32.18 11.58 -17.16
CA ILE A 335 -32.60 12.99 -17.30
C ILE A 335 -32.86 13.58 -15.91
N PHE A 336 -32.40 14.81 -15.68
CA PHE A 336 -32.69 15.53 -14.44
C PHE A 336 -34.20 15.76 -14.27
N ARG A 337 -34.73 15.37 -13.11
CA ARG A 337 -36.16 15.55 -12.79
C ARG A 337 -36.52 17.02 -12.56
N ASP A 338 -35.60 17.76 -11.96
CA ASP A 338 -35.77 19.18 -11.67
C ASP A 338 -35.34 20.03 -12.87
N ASP A 339 -36.14 21.05 -13.22
CA ASP A 339 -35.81 21.95 -14.33
C ASP A 339 -34.62 22.86 -14.00
N ARG A 340 -34.40 23.14 -12.71
CA ARG A 340 -33.26 23.89 -12.19
C ARG A 340 -32.42 23.00 -11.29
N VAL A 341 -31.14 22.88 -11.62
CA VAL A 341 -30.18 21.98 -10.96
C VAL A 341 -29.13 22.81 -10.23
N ILE A 342 -28.74 22.36 -9.04
CA ILE A 342 -27.63 22.95 -8.30
C ILE A 342 -26.32 22.41 -8.88
N ALA A 343 -25.46 23.32 -9.33
CA ALA A 343 -24.19 23.00 -9.96
C ALA A 343 -23.07 23.90 -9.42
N ARG A 344 -21.83 23.55 -9.74
CA ARG A 344 -20.64 24.37 -9.50
C ARG A 344 -20.13 24.93 -10.82
N ALA A 345 -19.76 26.21 -10.82
CA ALA A 345 -19.14 26.88 -11.95
C ALA A 345 -18.00 27.79 -11.44
N GLY A 346 -16.77 27.56 -11.89
CA GLY A 346 -15.62 28.38 -11.48
C GLY A 346 -15.29 28.34 -9.98
N GLY A 347 -15.79 27.35 -9.24
CA GLY A 347 -15.63 27.21 -7.78
C GLY A 347 -16.85 27.64 -6.96
N ASP A 348 -17.78 28.41 -7.55
CA ASP A 348 -18.99 28.89 -6.88
C ASP A 348 -20.20 27.97 -7.11
N PHE A 349 -21.12 27.93 -6.15
CA PHE A 349 -22.38 27.22 -6.28
C PHE A 349 -23.41 28.09 -7.01
N VAL A 350 -23.93 27.58 -8.12
CA VAL A 350 -24.90 28.25 -8.99
C VAL A 350 -26.11 27.35 -9.26
N THR A 351 -27.27 27.97 -9.45
CA THR A 351 -28.50 27.24 -9.85
C THR A 351 -28.81 27.53 -11.31
N VAL A 352 -28.61 26.53 -12.16
CA VAL A 352 -28.72 26.63 -13.62
C VAL A 352 -29.88 25.79 -14.14
N GLU A 353 -30.32 26.07 -15.37
CA GLU A 353 -31.23 25.20 -16.11
C GLU A 353 -30.54 23.87 -16.43
N ARG A 354 -31.28 22.76 -16.40
CA ARG A 354 -30.72 21.42 -16.62
C ARG A 354 -29.94 21.25 -17.94
N ASP A 355 -30.31 22.00 -18.97
CA ASP A 355 -29.68 21.91 -20.30
C ASP A 355 -28.30 22.59 -20.36
N ARG A 356 -27.97 23.43 -19.37
CA ARG A 356 -26.67 24.12 -19.28
C ARG A 356 -25.62 23.34 -18.49
N VAL A 357 -25.98 22.19 -17.93
CA VAL A 357 -25.05 21.34 -17.17
C VAL A 357 -24.21 20.55 -18.16
N ASP A 358 -22.89 20.63 -18.03
CA ASP A 358 -21.93 19.94 -18.91
C ASP A 358 -21.50 18.58 -18.34
N TYR A 359 -21.32 18.52 -17.02
CA TYR A 359 -20.82 17.33 -16.32
C TYR A 359 -21.57 17.10 -15.01
N MET A 360 -21.44 15.90 -14.46
CA MET A 360 -21.95 15.51 -13.15
C MET A 360 -20.90 14.70 -12.39
N ASP A 361 -20.82 14.91 -11.08
CA ASP A 361 -20.03 14.09 -10.16
C ASP A 361 -20.40 12.59 -10.27
N ILE A 362 -19.44 11.67 -10.10
CA ILE A 362 -19.71 10.23 -10.25
C ILE A 362 -20.35 9.64 -8.99
N SER A 363 -19.84 10.03 -7.84
CA SER A 363 -20.26 9.50 -6.54
C SER A 363 -20.00 10.55 -5.47
N PRO A 364 -20.86 10.69 -4.45
CA PRO A 364 -20.59 11.57 -3.32
C PRO A 364 -19.29 11.21 -2.57
N LYS A 365 -18.89 9.92 -2.60
CA LYS A 365 -17.63 9.42 -2.00
C LYS A 365 -16.38 10.05 -2.63
N GLN A 366 -16.49 10.65 -3.82
CA GLN A 366 -15.35 11.25 -4.51
C GLN A 366 -14.78 12.47 -3.78
N LEU A 367 -15.58 13.14 -2.94
CA LEU A 367 -15.14 14.31 -2.17
C LEU A 367 -14.07 13.97 -1.14
N VAL A 368 -14.19 12.80 -0.51
CA VAL A 368 -13.45 12.43 0.69
C VAL A 368 -12.34 11.43 0.38
N SER A 369 -11.40 11.28 1.32
CA SER A 369 -10.36 10.25 1.27
C SER A 369 -10.93 8.88 1.65
N VAL A 370 -10.12 7.85 1.46
CA VAL A 370 -10.46 6.47 1.84
C VAL A 370 -10.79 6.35 3.34
N ALA A 371 -10.04 7.00 4.24
CA ALA A 371 -10.30 6.91 5.68
C ALA A 371 -11.58 7.60 6.11
N ALA A 372 -11.86 8.79 5.55
CA ALA A 372 -13.11 9.50 5.83
C ALA A 372 -14.31 8.78 5.19
N ALA A 373 -14.12 8.15 4.04
CA ALA A 373 -15.17 7.39 3.35
C ALA A 373 -15.60 6.09 4.09
N LEU A 374 -14.85 5.64 5.08
CA LEU A 374 -15.18 4.47 5.93
C LEU A 374 -16.02 4.84 7.18
N ILE A 375 -16.31 6.13 7.38
CA ILE A 375 -17.15 6.61 8.48
C ILE A 375 -18.61 6.60 7.99
N PRO A 376 -19.49 5.72 8.52
CA PRO A 376 -20.91 5.76 8.19
C PRO A 376 -21.53 7.06 8.74
N PHE A 377 -22.64 7.53 8.16
CA PHE A 377 -23.33 8.75 8.61
C PHE A 377 -22.43 10.00 8.75
N LEU A 378 -21.37 10.10 7.95
CA LEU A 378 -20.42 11.21 8.00
C LEU A 378 -21.10 12.58 7.82
N GLU A 379 -22.20 12.63 7.07
CA GLU A 379 -23.01 13.82 6.84
C GLU A 379 -23.69 14.38 8.11
N HIS A 380 -23.72 13.60 9.20
CA HIS A 380 -24.29 13.99 10.49
C HIS A 380 -23.23 14.36 11.54
N ASP A 381 -21.96 14.38 11.15
CA ASP A 381 -20.84 14.73 12.03
C ASP A 381 -20.24 16.10 11.67
N ASP A 382 -19.85 16.86 12.71
CA ASP A 382 -19.00 18.03 12.53
C ASP A 382 -17.67 17.66 11.87
N ALA A 383 -17.18 18.52 10.98
CA ALA A 383 -15.95 18.28 10.21
C ALA A 383 -14.72 18.05 11.09
N ASN A 384 -14.61 18.69 12.26
CA ASN A 384 -13.49 18.46 13.17
C ASN A 384 -13.56 17.07 13.83
N ARG A 385 -14.77 16.54 14.07
CA ARG A 385 -14.96 15.18 14.59
C ARG A 385 -14.67 14.15 13.51
N ALA A 386 -15.12 14.39 12.27
CA ALA A 386 -14.76 13.58 11.12
C ALA A 386 -13.23 13.51 10.90
N LEU A 387 -12.52 14.65 11.04
CA LEU A 387 -11.06 14.71 10.98
C LEU A 387 -10.42 13.83 12.06
N MET A 388 -10.87 13.97 13.31
CA MET A 388 -10.38 13.15 14.42
C MET A 388 -10.67 11.66 14.18
N GLY A 389 -11.87 11.32 13.74
CA GLY A 389 -12.30 9.96 13.42
C GLY A 389 -11.43 9.30 12.36
N SER A 390 -11.20 9.99 11.23
CA SER A 390 -10.33 9.52 10.15
C SER A 390 -8.88 9.30 10.62
N ASN A 391 -8.37 10.18 11.48
CA ASN A 391 -7.03 10.06 12.07
C ASN A 391 -6.91 8.93 13.10
N MET A 392 -7.94 8.70 13.91
CA MET A 392 -7.92 7.67 14.96
C MET A 392 -8.07 6.26 14.39
N GLN A 393 -8.84 6.09 13.30
CA GLN A 393 -8.93 4.79 12.61
C GLN A 393 -7.56 4.26 12.18
N ARG A 394 -6.63 5.13 11.77
CA ARG A 394 -5.25 4.76 11.39
C ARG A 394 -4.40 4.27 12.57
N GLN A 395 -4.81 4.57 13.81
CA GLN A 395 -4.11 4.20 15.04
C GLN A 395 -4.67 2.92 15.68
N ALA A 396 -5.76 2.36 15.13
CA ALA A 396 -6.37 1.15 15.66
C ALA A 396 -5.40 -0.04 15.55
N VAL A 397 -5.09 -0.68 16.68
CA VAL A 397 -4.16 -1.81 16.75
C VAL A 397 -4.89 -3.10 16.38
N PRO A 398 -4.29 -4.01 15.60
CA PRO A 398 -4.90 -5.29 15.25
C PRO A 398 -5.20 -6.14 16.49
N LEU A 399 -6.45 -6.56 16.59
CA LEU A 399 -6.94 -7.41 17.67
C LEU A 399 -6.64 -8.90 17.38
N LEU A 400 -6.65 -9.72 18.42
CA LEU A 400 -6.51 -11.17 18.29
C LEU A 400 -7.62 -11.78 17.42
N VAL A 401 -8.84 -11.26 17.59
CA VAL A 401 -10.01 -11.56 16.77
C VAL A 401 -10.68 -10.22 16.48
N ALA A 402 -10.80 -9.89 15.20
CA ALA A 402 -11.50 -8.71 14.74
C ALA A 402 -12.82 -9.15 14.08
N ASP A 403 -13.82 -8.28 14.12
CA ASP A 403 -15.13 -8.58 13.55
C ASP A 403 -15.44 -7.52 12.48
N ALA A 404 -15.98 -7.95 11.34
CA ALA A 404 -16.46 -7.02 10.30
C ALA A 404 -17.53 -6.06 10.87
N PRO A 405 -17.53 -4.76 10.47
CA PRO A 405 -18.46 -3.80 11.02
C PRO A 405 -19.90 -4.11 10.58
N ILE A 406 -20.83 -4.21 11.53
CA ILE A 406 -22.27 -4.41 11.21
C ILE A 406 -22.81 -3.22 10.40
N VAL A 407 -22.31 -2.02 10.68
CA VAL A 407 -22.64 -0.79 9.94
C VAL A 407 -21.38 -0.31 9.21
N GLY A 408 -21.22 -0.71 7.96
CA GLY A 408 -20.11 -0.29 7.09
C GLY A 408 -20.52 0.81 6.10
N THR A 409 -19.62 1.13 5.16
CA THR A 409 -19.92 2.02 4.00
C THR A 409 -19.84 1.29 2.65
N GLY A 410 -19.48 0.01 2.68
CA GLY A 410 -19.25 -0.84 1.51
C GLY A 410 -17.88 -0.65 0.85
N LEU A 411 -16.97 0.09 1.49
CA LEU A 411 -15.59 0.28 1.04
C LEU A 411 -14.60 -0.66 1.73
N GLU A 412 -15.02 -1.29 2.83
CA GLU A 412 -14.22 -2.15 3.69
C GLU A 412 -13.54 -3.28 2.89
N GLY A 413 -14.32 -3.98 2.06
CA GLY A 413 -13.82 -5.03 1.18
C GLY A 413 -12.81 -4.52 0.14
N THR A 414 -13.01 -3.35 -0.43
CA THR A 414 -12.06 -2.76 -1.39
C THR A 414 -10.75 -2.38 -0.71
N VAL A 415 -10.82 -1.73 0.46
CA VAL A 415 -9.64 -1.30 1.21
C VAL A 415 -8.82 -2.51 1.68
N ALA A 416 -9.47 -3.56 2.17
CA ALA A 416 -8.80 -4.79 2.57
C ALA A 416 -8.03 -5.43 1.40
N ARG A 417 -8.65 -5.53 0.22
CA ARG A 417 -8.02 -6.11 -0.98
C ARG A 417 -6.86 -5.26 -1.52
N ASP A 418 -7.08 -3.95 -1.65
CA ASP A 418 -6.08 -3.04 -2.23
C ASP A 418 -4.90 -2.76 -1.28
N SER A 419 -5.08 -2.95 0.03
CA SER A 419 -3.99 -2.82 1.01
C SER A 419 -2.90 -3.89 0.83
N GLY A 420 -3.25 -5.06 0.28
CA GLY A 420 -2.38 -6.24 0.24
C GLY A 420 -2.30 -7.00 1.56
N ALA A 421 -3.14 -6.67 2.55
CA ALA A 421 -3.23 -7.42 3.81
C ALA A 421 -3.82 -8.82 3.61
N VAL A 422 -4.84 -8.93 2.76
CA VAL A 422 -5.48 -10.20 2.38
C VAL A 422 -4.74 -10.87 1.22
N VAL A 423 -4.75 -12.20 1.20
CA VAL A 423 -4.15 -12.97 0.11
C VAL A 423 -5.19 -13.20 -0.98
N LEU A 424 -4.94 -12.65 -2.16
CA LEU A 424 -5.85 -12.76 -3.31
C LEU A 424 -5.43 -13.88 -4.25
N CYS A 425 -6.43 -14.56 -4.80
CA CYS A 425 -6.25 -15.57 -5.84
C CYS A 425 -5.80 -14.92 -7.16
N GLN A 426 -4.63 -15.29 -7.67
CA GLN A 426 -4.09 -14.75 -8.93
C GLN A 426 -4.73 -15.40 -10.15
N ARG A 427 -4.94 -16.71 -10.10
CA ARG A 427 -5.55 -17.52 -11.17
C ARG A 427 -6.65 -18.40 -10.59
N GLY A 428 -7.82 -18.37 -11.21
CA GLY A 428 -8.97 -19.15 -10.78
C GLY A 428 -8.71 -20.66 -10.86
N GLY A 429 -9.32 -21.41 -9.95
CA GLY A 429 -9.07 -22.83 -9.81
C GLY A 429 -9.80 -23.48 -8.64
N ILE A 430 -9.37 -24.67 -8.27
CA ILE A 430 -9.88 -25.40 -7.10
C ILE A 430 -8.79 -25.44 -6.04
N VAL A 431 -9.15 -25.14 -4.79
CA VAL A 431 -8.23 -25.23 -3.66
C VAL A 431 -7.88 -26.71 -3.40
N ASP A 432 -6.62 -27.08 -3.63
CA ASP A 432 -6.11 -28.44 -3.46
C ASP A 432 -5.81 -28.74 -2.00
N LEU A 433 -5.14 -27.82 -1.30
CA LEU A 433 -4.72 -27.98 0.08
C LEU A 433 -4.73 -26.62 0.81
N VAL A 434 -5.23 -26.63 2.04
CA VAL A 434 -5.24 -25.48 2.96
C VAL A 434 -4.51 -25.89 4.22
N ASP A 435 -3.48 -25.13 4.56
CA ASP A 435 -2.71 -25.25 5.80
C ASP A 435 -2.65 -23.88 6.50
N GLY A 436 -2.28 -23.87 7.79
CA GLY A 436 -2.05 -22.64 8.54
C GLY A 436 -0.88 -21.81 8.01
N GLU A 437 0.04 -22.40 7.23
CA GLU A 437 1.22 -21.74 6.65
C GLU A 437 1.11 -21.47 5.14
N ARG A 438 0.30 -22.24 4.39
CA ARG A 438 0.24 -22.12 2.92
C ARG A 438 -1.09 -22.60 2.36
N ILE A 439 -1.48 -22.07 1.20
CA ILE A 439 -2.65 -22.47 0.44
C ILE A 439 -2.20 -22.84 -0.96
N ILE A 440 -2.68 -23.98 -1.48
CA ILE A 440 -2.37 -24.45 -2.83
C ILE A 440 -3.64 -24.43 -3.67
N VAL A 441 -3.62 -23.68 -4.76
CA VAL A 441 -4.72 -23.62 -5.73
C VAL A 441 -4.28 -24.33 -7.00
N ARG A 442 -5.03 -25.37 -7.37
CA ARG A 442 -4.89 -26.03 -8.67
C ARG A 442 -5.61 -25.18 -9.71
N VAL A 443 -4.87 -24.61 -10.64
CA VAL A 443 -5.39 -23.66 -11.61
C VAL A 443 -6.22 -24.42 -12.63
N GLU A 444 -7.48 -24.02 -12.79
CA GLU A 444 -8.35 -24.53 -13.85
C GLU A 444 -8.49 -23.46 -14.92
N GLY A 445 -7.69 -23.54 -15.97
CA GLY A 445 -7.76 -22.61 -17.11
C GLY A 445 -8.50 -23.18 -18.31
N GLU A 446 -9.68 -22.63 -18.61
CA GLU A 446 -10.15 -22.43 -19.99
C GLU A 446 -9.92 -20.97 -20.36
N ASP A 447 -9.28 -20.72 -21.50
CA ASP A 447 -9.04 -19.36 -22.00
C ASP A 447 -10.24 -18.92 -22.86
N ILE A 448 -11.03 -17.98 -22.36
CA ILE A 448 -12.25 -17.47 -23.01
C ILE A 448 -11.89 -16.56 -24.22
N GLU A 449 -10.65 -16.06 -24.31
CA GLU A 449 -10.24 -15.08 -25.32
C GLU A 449 -9.66 -15.68 -26.61
N THR A 450 -8.93 -16.80 -26.55
CA THR A 450 -8.15 -17.30 -27.70
C THR A 450 -8.52 -18.73 -28.14
N GLY A 451 -9.23 -19.49 -27.30
CA GLY A 451 -9.43 -20.92 -27.53
C GLY A 451 -8.14 -21.76 -27.46
N GLU A 452 -7.00 -21.16 -27.06
CA GLU A 452 -5.78 -21.88 -26.77
C GLU A 452 -5.74 -22.32 -25.29
N GLN A 453 -5.47 -23.61 -25.05
CA GLN A 453 -5.15 -24.08 -23.70
C GLN A 453 -3.76 -23.56 -23.28
N LYS A 454 -3.69 -22.60 -22.35
CA LYS A 454 -2.44 -22.27 -21.65
C LYS A 454 -2.47 -22.56 -20.14
N GLU A 455 -1.33 -23.11 -19.72
CA GLU A 455 -0.76 -23.33 -18.38
C GLU A 455 -1.62 -24.06 -17.34
N PHE A 456 -1.43 -25.37 -17.33
CA PHE A 456 -1.73 -26.30 -16.25
C PHE A 456 -0.66 -26.10 -15.18
N GLY A 457 -1.04 -25.97 -13.92
CA GLY A 457 -0.11 -25.60 -12.85
C GLY A 457 -0.78 -25.43 -11.48
N ALA A 458 0.07 -25.27 -10.47
CA ALA A 458 -0.34 -24.99 -9.11
C ALA A 458 0.17 -23.60 -8.71
N ASP A 459 -0.67 -22.80 -8.07
CA ASP A 459 -0.24 -21.59 -7.38
C ASP A 459 -0.13 -21.89 -5.88
N ILE A 460 1.08 -21.71 -5.33
CA ILE A 460 1.33 -21.82 -3.90
C ILE A 460 1.38 -20.42 -3.29
N TYR A 461 0.46 -20.17 -2.36
CA TYR A 461 0.36 -18.93 -1.59
C TYR A 461 0.92 -19.16 -0.19
N GLN A 462 2.10 -18.62 0.10
CA GLN A 462 2.69 -18.67 1.43
C GLN A 462 2.05 -17.61 2.33
N LEU A 463 1.54 -18.02 3.48
CA LEU A 463 0.93 -17.13 4.47
C LEU A 463 2.01 -16.55 5.40
N THR A 464 1.86 -15.28 5.74
CA THR A 464 2.69 -14.61 6.74
C THR A 464 2.19 -14.93 8.14
N LYS A 465 3.04 -15.49 9.00
CA LYS A 465 2.69 -15.88 10.38
C LYS A 465 3.49 -15.06 11.39
N PHE A 466 2.79 -14.46 12.35
CA PHE A 466 3.34 -13.74 13.51
C PHE A 466 4.56 -12.86 13.18
N ARG A 467 4.46 -12.06 12.12
CA ARG A 467 5.53 -11.14 11.71
C ARG A 467 5.38 -9.81 12.43
N ARG A 468 6.49 -9.25 12.90
CA ARG A 468 6.56 -7.90 13.47
C ARG A 468 6.27 -6.82 12.40
N SER A 469 5.43 -5.84 12.73
CA SER A 469 5.26 -4.59 11.98
C SER A 469 6.23 -3.49 12.47
N ASN A 470 6.35 -2.40 11.72
CA ASN A 470 7.16 -1.24 12.12
C ASN A 470 6.73 -0.63 13.47
N GLN A 471 5.45 -0.73 13.83
CA GLN A 471 4.88 -0.24 15.10
C GLN A 471 4.81 -1.33 16.18
N ASN A 472 5.57 -2.43 16.02
CA ASN A 472 5.61 -3.56 16.95
C ASN A 472 4.26 -4.29 17.10
N THR A 473 3.35 -4.14 16.14
CA THR A 473 2.10 -4.92 16.07
C THR A 473 2.35 -6.26 15.37
N CYS A 474 1.36 -7.15 15.41
CA CYS A 474 1.43 -8.48 14.79
C CYS A 474 0.75 -8.52 13.43
N ILE A 475 1.49 -8.94 12.41
CA ILE A 475 0.98 -9.28 11.08
C ILE A 475 0.83 -10.81 11.01
N ASN A 476 -0.40 -11.29 10.95
CA ASN A 476 -0.71 -12.70 10.89
C ASN A 476 -1.84 -12.94 9.89
N GLN A 477 -1.62 -13.88 8.96
CA GLN A 477 -2.60 -14.29 7.97
C GLN A 477 -3.26 -15.61 8.35
N ARG A 478 -4.56 -15.72 8.11
CA ARG A 478 -5.39 -16.89 8.43
C ARG A 478 -6.17 -17.33 7.18
N PRO A 479 -6.10 -18.63 6.79
CA PRO A 479 -6.86 -19.11 5.65
C PRO A 479 -8.36 -19.00 5.91
N VAL A 480 -9.11 -18.53 4.90
CA VAL A 480 -10.58 -18.39 4.93
C VAL A 480 -11.23 -19.50 4.10
N VAL A 481 -10.59 -19.87 3.00
CA VAL A 481 -11.10 -20.91 2.09
C VAL A 481 -10.92 -22.31 2.67
N LYS A 482 -11.80 -23.22 2.25
CA LYS A 482 -11.73 -24.64 2.59
C LYS A 482 -11.19 -25.45 1.40
N GLN A 483 -10.65 -26.62 1.68
CA GLN A 483 -10.22 -27.55 0.65
C GLN A 483 -11.41 -27.93 -0.25
N GLY A 484 -11.19 -27.96 -1.57
CA GLY A 484 -12.22 -28.25 -2.57
C GLY A 484 -13.09 -27.05 -2.96
N THR A 485 -12.96 -25.89 -2.31
CA THR A 485 -13.66 -24.67 -2.74
C THR A 485 -13.13 -24.22 -4.09
N ARG A 486 -14.05 -23.87 -5.01
CA ARG A 486 -13.71 -23.27 -6.30
C ARG A 486 -13.57 -21.76 -6.13
N VAL A 487 -12.44 -21.22 -6.55
CA VAL A 487 -12.07 -19.80 -6.39
C VAL A 487 -11.84 -19.15 -7.75
N ARG A 488 -12.20 -17.89 -7.88
CA ARG A 488 -11.98 -17.05 -9.06
C ARG A 488 -10.79 -16.13 -8.83
N LYS A 489 -10.26 -15.58 -9.93
CA LYS A 489 -9.25 -14.53 -9.85
C LYS A 489 -9.80 -13.33 -9.06
N GLY A 490 -9.07 -12.92 -8.03
CA GLY A 490 -9.44 -11.83 -7.13
C GLY A 490 -10.21 -12.25 -5.88
N ASP A 491 -10.58 -13.53 -5.73
CA ASP A 491 -11.20 -14.01 -4.49
C ASP A 491 -10.19 -14.02 -3.34
N VAL A 492 -10.68 -13.80 -2.12
CA VAL A 492 -9.87 -13.79 -0.90
C VAL A 492 -9.61 -15.24 -0.45
N LEU A 493 -8.34 -15.61 -0.38
CA LEU A 493 -7.89 -16.93 0.10
C LEU A 493 -7.59 -16.94 1.60
N ALA A 494 -7.01 -15.85 2.10
CA ALA A 494 -6.66 -15.68 3.51
C ALA A 494 -6.84 -14.23 3.95
N ASP A 495 -7.34 -14.05 5.17
CA ASP A 495 -7.41 -12.77 5.85
C ASP A 495 -6.06 -12.41 6.46
N GLY A 496 -5.80 -11.11 6.58
CA GLY A 496 -4.63 -10.53 7.23
C GLY A 496 -4.94 -9.93 8.61
N PRO A 497 -4.07 -9.05 9.12
CA PRO A 497 -4.36 -8.31 10.34
C PRO A 497 -5.51 -7.32 10.12
N SER A 498 -6.42 -7.21 11.09
CA SER A 498 -7.58 -6.31 11.02
C SER A 498 -8.47 -6.51 9.78
N THR A 499 -8.69 -7.77 9.40
CA THR A 499 -9.63 -8.14 8.33
C THR A 499 -10.44 -9.36 8.74
N ASP A 500 -11.68 -9.43 8.27
CA ASP A 500 -12.61 -10.53 8.51
C ASP A 500 -13.41 -10.83 7.24
N MET A 501 -13.33 -12.06 6.75
CA MET A 501 -13.98 -12.55 5.52
C MET A 501 -13.70 -11.67 4.28
N GLY A 502 -12.50 -11.09 4.20
CA GLY A 502 -12.10 -10.19 3.11
C GLY A 502 -12.54 -8.74 3.26
N GLU A 503 -13.16 -8.37 4.37
CA GLU A 503 -13.50 -6.99 4.72
C GLU A 503 -12.54 -6.40 5.76
N LEU A 504 -12.45 -5.07 5.82
CA LEU A 504 -11.63 -4.37 6.80
C LEU A 504 -12.33 -4.36 8.16
N ALA A 505 -11.70 -5.01 9.14
CA ALA A 505 -12.18 -5.13 10.51
C ALA A 505 -11.16 -4.49 11.48
N LEU A 506 -11.24 -3.17 11.67
CA LEU A 506 -10.29 -2.44 12.53
C LEU A 506 -10.51 -2.70 14.03
N GLY A 507 -11.69 -3.19 14.42
CA GLY A 507 -12.08 -3.38 15.81
C GLY A 507 -13.14 -4.46 15.97
N ARG A 508 -14.05 -4.26 16.92
CA ARG A 508 -15.18 -5.14 17.20
C ARG A 508 -16.47 -4.34 17.41
N ASN A 509 -17.59 -4.93 17.06
CA ASN A 509 -18.91 -4.40 17.37
C ASN A 509 -19.26 -4.75 18.82
N VAL A 510 -19.70 -3.77 19.61
CA VAL A 510 -20.00 -3.96 21.04
C VAL A 510 -21.34 -3.32 21.40
N LEU A 511 -22.00 -3.84 22.44
CA LEU A 511 -23.26 -3.28 22.94
C LEU A 511 -22.98 -2.05 23.82
N VAL A 512 -23.41 -0.88 23.36
CA VAL A 512 -23.16 0.41 24.02
C VAL A 512 -24.43 1.01 24.59
N ALA A 513 -24.33 1.58 25.80
CA ALA A 513 -25.38 2.42 26.38
C ALA A 513 -24.90 3.86 26.62
N PHE A 514 -25.71 4.84 26.21
CA PHE A 514 -25.47 6.26 26.50
C PHE A 514 -26.23 6.68 27.76
N THR A 515 -25.57 6.59 28.91
CA THR A 515 -26.15 7.00 30.20
C THR A 515 -25.05 7.44 31.17
N PRO A 516 -25.25 8.50 31.99
CA PRO A 516 -24.33 8.80 33.08
C PRO A 516 -24.37 7.68 34.13
N TRP A 517 -23.19 7.23 34.57
CA TRP A 517 -23.10 6.12 35.52
C TRP A 517 -22.18 6.44 36.70
N ARG A 518 -22.79 6.82 37.83
CA ARG A 518 -22.11 7.11 39.11
C ARG A 518 -20.89 8.05 39.01
N GLY A 519 -20.82 8.87 37.97
CA GLY A 519 -19.68 9.77 37.68
C GLY A 519 -18.43 9.09 37.14
N TYR A 520 -18.43 7.77 36.89
CA TYR A 520 -17.24 7.08 36.37
C TYR A 520 -16.98 7.33 34.89
N ASN A 521 -18.01 7.70 34.12
CA ASN A 521 -17.90 8.16 32.75
C ASN A 521 -17.95 9.70 32.65
N PHE A 522 -17.39 10.40 33.63
CA PHE A 522 -17.26 11.86 33.58
C PHE A 522 -16.35 12.29 32.42
N GLU A 523 -16.70 13.42 31.77
CA GLU A 523 -16.07 13.88 30.52
C GLU A 523 -16.02 12.79 29.44
N ASP A 524 -14.81 12.31 29.12
CA ASP A 524 -14.49 11.31 28.10
C ASP A 524 -14.09 9.97 28.70
N ALA A 525 -14.34 9.76 30.00
CA ALA A 525 -14.08 8.48 30.61
C ALA A 525 -15.05 7.41 30.08
N ILE A 526 -14.51 6.21 29.83
CA ILE A 526 -15.27 5.05 29.34
C ILE A 526 -15.32 3.99 30.44
N LEU A 527 -16.51 3.43 30.64
CA LEU A 527 -16.74 2.26 31.47
C LEU A 527 -16.85 1.03 30.59
N ILE A 528 -16.19 -0.05 31.00
CA ILE A 528 -16.20 -1.31 30.29
C ILE A 528 -16.64 -2.46 31.18
N SER A 529 -17.23 -3.49 30.57
CA SER A 529 -17.58 -4.74 31.22
C SER A 529 -16.38 -5.65 31.42
N GLU A 530 -16.31 -6.31 32.57
CA GLU A 530 -15.35 -7.37 32.86
C GLU A 530 -15.43 -8.52 31.83
N LYS A 531 -16.62 -8.77 31.28
CA LYS A 531 -16.84 -9.77 30.21
C LYS A 531 -15.86 -9.57 29.04
N MET A 532 -15.65 -8.31 28.63
CA MET A 532 -14.79 -7.98 27.49
C MET A 532 -13.32 -8.33 27.74
N VAL A 533 -12.88 -8.28 28.99
CA VAL A 533 -11.52 -8.65 29.42
C VAL A 533 -11.40 -10.16 29.55
N LYS A 534 -12.44 -10.83 30.07
CA LYS A 534 -12.51 -12.30 30.18
C LYS A 534 -12.49 -12.98 28.81
N GLU A 535 -13.25 -12.45 27.86
CA GLU A 535 -13.40 -12.99 26.49
C GLU A 535 -12.36 -12.45 25.49
N ASP A 536 -11.36 -11.67 25.97
CA ASP A 536 -10.24 -11.17 25.16
C ASP A 536 -10.66 -10.33 23.92
N TYR A 537 -11.74 -9.53 24.03
CA TYR A 537 -12.29 -8.76 22.89
C TYR A 537 -11.26 -7.79 22.30
N PHE A 538 -10.59 -7.01 23.16
CA PHE A 538 -9.62 -5.99 22.75
C PHE A 538 -8.17 -6.41 23.07
N THR A 539 -7.89 -7.71 23.11
CA THR A 539 -6.54 -8.21 23.34
C THR A 539 -5.74 -8.16 22.05
N SER A 540 -4.56 -7.53 22.09
CA SER A 540 -3.64 -7.40 20.95
C SER A 540 -2.34 -8.19 21.18
N ILE A 541 -1.69 -8.57 20.08
CA ILE A 541 -0.35 -9.18 20.10
C ILE A 541 0.66 -8.11 19.67
N HIS A 542 1.64 -7.87 20.51
CA HIS A 542 2.79 -7.03 20.19
C HIS A 542 4.03 -7.88 20.07
N ILE A 543 4.88 -7.58 19.08
CA ILE A 543 6.12 -8.32 18.84
C ILE A 543 7.27 -7.32 18.93
N GLU A 544 8.12 -7.50 19.93
CA GLU A 544 9.34 -6.74 20.08
C GLU A 544 10.54 -7.52 19.56
N GLU A 545 11.45 -6.80 18.92
CA GLU A 545 12.68 -7.34 18.36
C GLU A 545 13.85 -6.87 19.21
N PHE A 546 14.61 -7.82 19.74
CA PHE A 546 15.86 -7.58 20.44
C PHE A 546 17.00 -8.15 19.61
N GLU A 547 18.07 -7.39 19.44
CA GLU A 547 19.22 -7.82 18.67
C GLU A 547 20.51 -7.71 19.49
N ILE A 548 21.42 -8.65 19.25
CA ILE A 548 22.78 -8.63 19.80
C ILE A 548 23.75 -9.04 18.71
N GLU A 549 24.85 -8.29 18.63
CA GLU A 549 25.94 -8.54 17.71
C GLU A 549 27.18 -9.05 18.47
N SER A 550 27.84 -10.01 17.86
CA SER A 550 29.16 -10.51 18.26
C SER A 550 30.20 -9.84 17.38
N ARG A 551 31.14 -9.11 18.00
CA ARG A 551 32.16 -8.34 17.28
C ARG A 551 33.55 -8.91 17.48
N ASP A 552 34.39 -8.72 16.48
CA ASP A 552 35.82 -8.92 16.60
C ASP A 552 36.44 -7.71 17.30
N THR A 553 36.96 -7.90 18.51
CA THR A 553 37.58 -6.83 19.31
C THR A 553 39.10 -6.96 19.30
N LYS A 554 39.80 -5.89 19.69
CA LYS A 554 41.27 -5.92 19.79
C LYS A 554 41.81 -6.96 20.78
N LEU A 555 41.01 -7.34 21.78
CA LEU A 555 41.39 -8.30 22.82
C LEU A 555 41.06 -9.75 22.42
N GLY A 556 40.31 -9.94 21.33
CA GLY A 556 39.80 -11.22 20.87
C GLY A 556 38.37 -11.11 20.35
N PRO A 557 37.86 -12.15 19.67
CA PRO A 557 36.48 -12.20 19.25
C PRO A 557 35.54 -12.31 20.44
N GLU A 558 34.41 -11.59 20.40
CA GLU A 558 33.28 -11.89 21.26
C GLU A 558 32.62 -13.18 20.79
N GLU A 559 32.18 -14.00 21.75
CA GLU A 559 31.56 -15.30 21.47
C GLU A 559 30.14 -15.34 22.02
N ILE A 560 29.26 -15.98 21.26
CA ILE A 560 27.90 -16.32 21.70
C ILE A 560 27.98 -17.75 22.23
N THR A 561 27.76 -17.92 23.53
CA THR A 561 27.93 -19.19 24.23
C THR A 561 27.00 -19.27 25.45
N ARG A 562 26.67 -20.49 25.84
CA ARG A 562 25.95 -20.80 27.08
C ARG A 562 26.84 -20.68 28.33
N ASP A 563 28.16 -20.74 28.18
CA ASP A 563 29.12 -20.66 29.29
C ASP A 563 29.34 -19.21 29.74
N ILE A 564 28.43 -18.71 30.60
CA ILE A 564 28.43 -17.32 31.07
C ILE A 564 28.92 -17.27 32.52
N PRO A 565 29.94 -16.45 32.85
CA PRO A 565 30.47 -16.37 34.21
C PRO A 565 29.45 -15.79 35.20
N ASN A 566 29.41 -16.33 36.41
CA ASN A 566 28.58 -15.85 37.53
C ASN A 566 27.06 -15.93 37.31
N VAL A 567 26.59 -16.81 36.43
CA VAL A 567 25.15 -17.05 36.20
C VAL A 567 24.76 -18.42 36.76
N SER A 568 23.63 -18.48 37.47
CA SER A 568 23.09 -19.74 38.00
C SER A 568 22.55 -20.64 36.89
N GLU A 569 22.66 -21.96 37.03
CA GLU A 569 22.10 -22.93 36.05
C GLU A 569 20.60 -22.74 35.78
N ALA A 570 19.84 -22.27 36.78
CA ALA A 570 18.41 -22.00 36.63
C ALA A 570 18.11 -20.94 35.55
N ALA A 571 18.97 -19.93 35.41
CA ALA A 571 18.86 -18.89 34.40
C ALA A 571 19.31 -19.36 33.01
N LEU A 572 20.08 -20.45 32.93
CA LEU A 572 20.56 -21.06 31.68
C LEU A 572 19.66 -22.20 31.19
N LYS A 573 18.52 -22.43 31.85
CA LYS A 573 17.61 -23.55 31.56
C LYS A 573 16.99 -23.48 30.17
N ASP A 574 16.62 -22.29 29.72
CA ASP A 574 15.94 -22.08 28.44
C ASP A 574 16.89 -21.75 27.28
N LEU A 575 18.20 -21.66 27.55
CA LEU A 575 19.24 -21.51 26.53
C LEU A 575 19.66 -22.86 25.95
N ASP A 576 19.84 -22.90 24.64
CA ASP A 576 20.40 -24.05 23.93
C ASP A 576 21.93 -24.15 24.11
N GLU A 577 22.55 -25.17 23.50
CA GLU A 577 24.00 -25.39 23.57
C GLU A 577 24.81 -24.23 22.95
N ALA A 578 24.23 -23.48 22.02
CA ALA A 578 24.84 -22.28 21.43
C ALA A 578 24.68 -21.03 22.33
N GLY A 579 23.92 -21.11 23.42
CA GLY A 579 23.65 -19.97 24.30
C GLY A 579 22.50 -19.09 23.81
N ILE A 580 21.60 -19.60 22.97
CA ILE A 580 20.47 -18.88 22.40
C ILE A 580 19.17 -19.43 22.98
N ILE A 581 18.22 -18.56 23.30
CA ILE A 581 16.95 -18.98 23.87
C ILE A 581 16.11 -19.81 22.89
N ARG A 582 15.48 -20.87 23.41
CA ARG A 582 14.59 -21.72 22.61
C ARG A 582 13.28 -21.01 22.22
N ILE A 583 12.81 -21.26 21.01
CA ILE A 583 11.49 -20.80 20.54
C ILE A 583 10.40 -21.45 21.42
N GLY A 584 9.41 -20.67 21.84
CA GLY A 584 8.34 -21.09 22.73
C GLY A 584 8.66 -20.96 24.23
N ALA A 585 9.87 -20.53 24.61
CA ALA A 585 10.16 -20.19 26.00
C ALA A 585 9.33 -18.97 26.45
N THR A 586 8.83 -18.99 27.68
CA THR A 586 8.20 -17.83 28.32
C THR A 586 9.26 -17.09 29.12
N VAL A 587 9.40 -15.80 28.85
CA VAL A 587 10.45 -14.96 29.43
C VAL A 587 9.88 -13.82 30.22
N LYS A 588 10.60 -13.44 31.27
CA LYS A 588 10.32 -12.29 32.13
C LYS A 588 11.52 -11.35 32.15
N ALA A 589 11.30 -10.15 32.66
CA ALA A 589 12.35 -9.17 32.88
C ALA A 589 13.56 -9.78 33.62
N GLY A 590 14.76 -9.62 33.04
CA GLY A 590 16.01 -10.14 33.58
C GLY A 590 16.45 -11.49 33.03
N ASP A 591 15.59 -12.24 32.36
CA ASP A 591 15.96 -13.51 31.72
C ASP A 591 16.94 -13.29 30.56
N ILE A 592 17.84 -14.24 30.34
CA ILE A 592 18.86 -14.17 29.28
C ILE A 592 18.25 -14.69 27.98
N LEU A 593 18.24 -13.85 26.93
CA LEU A 593 17.81 -14.23 25.59
C LEU A 593 18.96 -14.82 24.78
N VAL A 594 20.14 -14.22 24.88
CA VAL A 594 21.34 -14.66 24.15
C VAL A 594 22.55 -14.45 25.04
N GLY A 595 23.24 -15.54 25.35
CA GLY A 595 24.51 -15.54 26.07
C GLY A 595 25.63 -14.96 25.22
N LYS A 596 26.27 -13.89 25.71
CA LYS A 596 27.44 -13.30 25.05
C LYS A 596 28.55 -13.07 26.05
N VAL A 597 29.74 -13.51 25.70
CA VAL A 597 30.96 -13.29 26.48
C VAL A 597 31.93 -12.42 25.71
N THR A 598 32.48 -11.41 26.40
CA THR A 598 33.50 -10.52 25.85
C THR A 598 34.83 -10.80 26.55
N PRO A 599 35.94 -11.00 25.82
CA PRO A 599 37.26 -11.17 26.42
C PRO A 599 37.63 -9.93 27.23
N LYS A 600 38.08 -10.15 28.46
CA LYS A 600 38.42 -9.10 29.42
C LYS A 600 39.95 -8.96 29.47
N GLY A 601 40.45 -7.72 29.42
CA GLY A 601 41.86 -7.45 29.69
C GLY A 601 42.22 -7.74 31.16
N GLU A 602 43.50 -7.94 31.45
CA GLU A 602 43.98 -8.15 32.81
C GLU A 602 43.60 -6.97 33.72
N THR A 603 42.65 -7.19 34.63
CA THR A 603 42.31 -6.22 35.66
C THR A 603 43.30 -6.31 36.81
N GLN A 604 43.96 -5.20 37.16
CA GLN A 604 44.72 -5.09 38.40
C GLN A 604 43.76 -5.13 39.59
N LEU A 605 43.72 -6.28 40.27
CA LEU A 605 42.92 -6.48 41.47
C LEU A 605 43.55 -5.76 42.66
N THR A 606 42.71 -5.17 43.50
CA THR A 606 43.13 -4.64 44.81
C THR A 606 43.66 -5.77 45.71
N PRO A 607 44.55 -5.49 46.67
CA PRO A 607 45.02 -6.50 47.63
C PRO A 607 43.88 -7.25 48.34
N GLU A 608 42.77 -6.57 48.63
CA GLU A 608 41.56 -7.11 49.25
C GLU A 608 40.85 -8.12 48.34
N GLU A 609 40.68 -7.81 47.05
CA GLU A 609 40.10 -8.73 46.05
C GLU A 609 41.03 -9.92 45.77
N LYS A 610 42.35 -9.71 45.78
CA LYS A 610 43.34 -10.80 45.69
C LYS A 610 43.24 -11.74 46.88
N LEU A 611 43.08 -11.19 48.08
CA LEU A 611 42.90 -11.96 49.31
C LEU A 611 41.58 -12.74 49.28
N LEU A 612 40.47 -12.11 48.90
CA LEU A 612 39.16 -12.76 48.76
C LEU A 612 39.23 -13.93 47.77
N ARG A 613 39.84 -13.74 46.59
CA ARG A 613 40.02 -14.83 45.62
C ARG A 613 40.92 -15.95 46.14
N ALA A 614 41.97 -15.63 46.89
CA ALA A 614 42.83 -16.63 47.51
C ALA A 614 42.08 -17.45 48.58
N ILE A 615 41.13 -16.84 49.30
CA ILE A 615 40.29 -17.52 50.30
C ILE A 615 39.24 -18.42 49.62
N PHE A 616 38.55 -17.93 48.59
CA PHE A 616 37.46 -18.67 47.93
C PHE A 616 37.90 -19.57 46.78
N GLY A 617 39.17 -19.51 46.37
CA GLY A 617 39.70 -20.31 45.24
C GLY A 617 39.10 -19.93 43.88
N GLU A 618 38.41 -18.79 43.78
CA GLU A 618 37.79 -18.33 42.54
C GLU A 618 38.87 -17.87 41.54
N LYS A 619 38.98 -18.59 40.41
CA LYS A 619 39.80 -18.16 39.29
C LYS A 619 39.25 -16.86 38.71
N ALA A 620 40.14 -15.98 38.24
CA ALA A 620 39.72 -14.84 37.44
C ALA A 620 39.01 -15.34 36.19
N GLY A 621 37.75 -14.99 35.99
CA GLY A 621 37.12 -15.13 34.68
C GLY A 621 37.84 -14.22 33.68
N ASP A 622 38.45 -14.81 32.66
CA ASP A 622 39.09 -14.09 31.54
C ASP A 622 38.05 -13.44 30.61
N VAL A 623 36.77 -13.69 30.86
CA VAL A 623 35.62 -13.21 30.08
C VAL A 623 34.62 -12.46 30.97
N ARG A 624 33.89 -11.52 30.37
CA ARG A 624 32.80 -10.75 31.01
C ARG A 624 31.46 -11.09 30.36
N ASP A 625 30.42 -11.19 31.19
CA ASP A 625 29.02 -11.25 30.72
C ASP A 625 28.62 -9.95 30.00
N ALA A 626 28.30 -10.08 28.72
CA ALA A 626 27.74 -9.04 27.85
C ALA A 626 26.44 -9.51 27.17
N SER A 627 25.74 -10.45 27.81
CA SER A 627 24.55 -11.14 27.30
C SER A 627 23.36 -10.22 27.12
N LEU A 628 22.50 -10.57 26.16
CA LEU A 628 21.22 -9.92 25.92
C LEU A 628 20.21 -10.40 26.96
N LYS A 629 19.66 -9.46 27.75
CA LYS A 629 18.64 -9.74 28.78
C LYS A 629 17.32 -9.04 28.45
N VAL A 630 16.22 -9.62 28.88
CA VAL A 630 14.89 -9.03 28.70
C VAL A 630 14.77 -7.73 29.52
N PRO A 631 14.36 -6.60 28.92
CA PRO A 631 14.19 -5.34 29.63
C PRO A 631 13.07 -5.41 30.70
N PRO A 632 13.11 -4.53 31.73
CA PRO A 632 12.01 -4.42 32.67
C PRO A 632 10.70 -4.03 31.98
N GLY A 633 9.60 -4.66 32.38
CA GLY A 633 8.26 -4.41 31.82
C GLY A 633 7.90 -5.27 30.60
N ILE A 634 8.83 -6.07 30.09
CA ILE A 634 8.57 -7.01 28.98
C ILE A 634 8.39 -8.42 29.56
N GLU A 635 7.23 -9.02 29.29
CA GLU A 635 6.92 -10.41 29.58
C GLU A 635 6.18 -11.01 28.37
N GLY A 636 6.60 -12.19 27.93
CA GLY A 636 6.06 -12.78 26.72
C GLY A 636 6.68 -14.12 26.34
N THR A 637 6.37 -14.57 25.14
CA THR A 637 6.85 -15.84 24.60
C THR A 637 7.76 -15.58 23.41
N ILE A 638 8.86 -16.33 23.31
CA ILE A 638 9.75 -16.27 22.14
C ILE A 638 9.03 -16.88 20.94
N VAL A 639 8.80 -16.08 19.89
CA VAL A 639 8.12 -16.54 18.68
C VAL A 639 9.07 -16.93 17.56
N ASP A 640 10.20 -16.23 17.45
CA ASP A 640 11.15 -16.45 16.37
C ASP A 640 12.56 -16.02 16.81
N VAL A 641 13.57 -16.67 16.22
CA VAL A 641 14.98 -16.33 16.43
C VAL A 641 15.69 -16.43 15.09
N LYS A 642 16.38 -15.35 14.70
CA LYS A 642 17.14 -15.28 13.45
C LYS A 642 18.62 -15.10 13.74
N ILE A 643 19.44 -15.93 13.13
CA ILE A 643 20.89 -15.94 13.28
C ILE A 643 21.49 -15.60 11.92
N PHE A 644 22.22 -14.50 11.86
CA PHE A 644 22.97 -14.10 10.68
C PHE A 644 24.46 -14.30 10.94
N SER A 645 25.12 -15.05 10.07
CA SER A 645 26.53 -15.37 10.18
C SER A 645 27.29 -14.82 8.98
N ARG A 646 28.43 -14.17 9.24
CA ARG A 646 29.28 -13.65 8.17
C ARG A 646 29.80 -14.80 7.29
N LYS A 647 29.86 -14.54 5.98
CA LYS A 647 30.48 -15.44 5.00
C LYS A 647 31.90 -15.87 5.43
N GLY A 648 32.13 -17.18 5.50
CA GLY A 648 33.42 -17.78 5.85
C GLY A 648 33.62 -18.13 7.33
N VAL A 649 32.66 -17.78 8.20
CA VAL A 649 32.63 -18.24 9.61
C VAL A 649 31.86 -19.57 9.66
N GLU A 650 32.32 -20.54 10.45
CA GLU A 650 31.59 -21.78 10.67
C GLU A 650 30.22 -21.50 11.32
N LYS A 651 29.18 -22.14 10.80
CA LYS A 651 27.81 -21.99 11.29
C LYS A 651 27.61 -22.89 12.51
N ASP A 652 27.04 -22.35 13.58
CA ASP A 652 26.66 -23.14 14.75
C ASP A 652 25.61 -24.20 14.40
N ILE A 653 25.48 -25.22 15.24
CA ILE A 653 24.47 -26.28 15.12
C ILE A 653 23.07 -25.67 14.93
N ARG A 654 22.74 -24.65 15.72
CA ARG A 654 21.44 -23.96 15.66
C ARG A 654 21.19 -23.24 14.33
N ALA A 655 22.22 -22.60 13.77
CA ALA A 655 22.10 -21.93 12.48
C ALA A 655 21.92 -22.95 11.34
N GLN A 656 22.60 -24.10 11.42
CA GLN A 656 22.43 -25.20 10.47
C GLN A 656 21.03 -25.82 10.56
N GLU A 657 20.47 -25.99 11.77
CA GLU A 657 19.10 -26.49 11.96
C GLU A 657 18.06 -25.57 11.29
N ILE A 658 18.16 -24.26 11.51
CA ILE A 658 17.23 -23.28 10.92
C ILE A 658 17.32 -23.31 9.39
N GLU A 659 18.53 -23.33 8.85
CA GLU A 659 18.75 -23.40 7.40
C GLU A 659 18.21 -24.70 6.79
N ASN A 660 18.43 -25.85 7.45
CA ASN A 660 17.88 -27.13 7.01
C ASN A 660 16.35 -27.15 7.03
N GLN A 661 15.71 -26.54 8.03
CA GLN A 661 14.24 -26.41 8.07
C GLN A 661 13.70 -25.56 6.91
N GLU A 662 14.41 -24.50 6.52
CA GLU A 662 14.03 -23.69 5.36
C GLU A 662 14.19 -24.47 4.04
N ILE A 663 15.29 -25.22 3.90
CA ILE A 663 15.53 -26.09 2.73
C ILE A 663 14.43 -27.16 2.63
N ASP A 664 14.09 -27.82 3.73
CA ASP A 664 13.04 -28.83 3.79
C ASP A 664 11.67 -28.27 3.35
N ARG A 665 11.35 -27.03 3.75
CA ARG A 665 10.14 -26.33 3.31
C ARG A 665 10.15 -26.09 1.79
N LEU A 666 11.26 -25.62 1.24
CA LEU A 666 11.42 -25.40 -0.21
C LEU A 666 11.27 -26.72 -0.99
N GLU A 667 11.88 -27.80 -0.51
CA GLU A 667 11.75 -29.11 -1.13
C GLU A 667 10.32 -29.65 -1.05
N LYS A 668 9.63 -29.48 0.08
CA LYS A 668 8.23 -29.89 0.24
C LYS A 668 7.34 -29.16 -0.76
N ASN A 669 7.51 -27.84 -0.91
CA ASN A 669 6.79 -27.05 -1.91
C ASN A 669 7.05 -27.57 -3.33
N ALA A 670 8.31 -27.82 -3.69
CA ALA A 670 8.67 -28.34 -5.01
C ALA A 670 8.06 -29.75 -5.26
N ARG A 671 8.05 -30.63 -4.26
CA ARG A 671 7.43 -31.97 -4.36
C ARG A 671 5.93 -31.87 -4.60
N ASP A 672 5.24 -30.96 -3.90
CA ASP A 672 3.80 -30.75 -4.07
C ASP A 672 3.45 -30.20 -5.46
N GLU A 673 4.24 -29.25 -5.99
CA GLU A 673 4.07 -28.78 -7.37
C GLU A 673 4.27 -29.91 -8.39
N VAL A 674 5.35 -30.71 -8.26
CA VAL A 674 5.61 -31.85 -9.14
C VAL A 674 4.48 -32.88 -9.10
N ARG A 675 3.91 -33.12 -7.91
CA ARG A 675 2.73 -33.99 -7.75
C ARG A 675 1.55 -33.46 -8.56
N ILE A 676 1.22 -32.18 -8.42
CA ILE A 676 0.09 -31.55 -9.13
C ILE A 676 0.31 -31.58 -10.65
N PHE A 677 1.50 -31.21 -11.13
CA PHE A 677 1.86 -31.32 -12.54
C PHE A 677 1.71 -32.75 -13.09
N SER A 678 2.11 -33.76 -12.29
CA SER A 678 2.01 -35.17 -12.68
C SER A 678 0.56 -35.66 -12.73
N GLU A 679 -0.28 -35.26 -11.79
CA GLU A 679 -1.71 -35.58 -11.78
C GLU A 679 -2.45 -34.93 -12.95
N GLU A 680 -2.19 -33.65 -13.23
CA GLU A 680 -2.79 -32.95 -14.37
C GLU A 680 -2.36 -33.54 -15.71
N ARG A 681 -1.06 -33.86 -15.85
CA ARG A 681 -0.54 -34.61 -17.00
C ARG A 681 -1.32 -35.91 -17.19
N ASN A 682 -1.48 -36.69 -16.13
CA ASN A 682 -2.20 -37.96 -16.19
C ASN A 682 -3.69 -37.76 -16.51
N LYS A 683 -4.34 -36.71 -15.98
CA LYS A 683 -5.73 -36.35 -16.30
C LYS A 683 -5.88 -36.05 -17.80
N LYS A 684 -5.03 -35.19 -18.38
CA LYS A 684 -5.05 -34.89 -19.82
C LYS A 684 -4.81 -36.10 -20.70
N ILE A 685 -3.85 -36.94 -20.31
CA ILE A 685 -3.55 -38.17 -21.05
C ILE A 685 -4.77 -39.08 -21.03
N ASN A 686 -5.42 -39.22 -19.87
CA ASN A 686 -6.69 -39.94 -19.77
C ASN A 686 -7.75 -39.33 -20.68
N ASP A 687 -7.93 -38.00 -20.69
CA ASP A 687 -8.94 -37.33 -21.54
C ASP A 687 -8.68 -37.54 -23.05
N ILE A 688 -7.42 -37.64 -23.46
CA ILE A 688 -7.03 -37.89 -24.86
C ILE A 688 -7.23 -39.37 -25.26
N LEU A 689 -6.95 -40.30 -24.34
CA LEU A 689 -6.87 -41.73 -24.63
C LEU A 689 -8.15 -42.52 -24.27
N LEU A 690 -8.96 -42.06 -23.33
CA LEU A 690 -10.18 -42.74 -22.90
C LEU A 690 -11.17 -42.90 -24.07
N GLY A 691 -11.63 -44.13 -24.28
CA GLY A 691 -12.58 -44.46 -25.35
C GLY A 691 -11.98 -44.68 -26.73
N GLN A 692 -10.67 -44.45 -26.91
CA GLN A 692 -9.97 -44.79 -28.15
C GLN A 692 -9.73 -46.30 -28.26
N VAL A 693 -9.70 -46.81 -29.49
CA VAL A 693 -9.57 -48.23 -29.81
C VAL A 693 -8.13 -48.55 -30.18
N VAL A 694 -7.60 -49.64 -29.62
CA VAL A 694 -6.23 -50.07 -29.87
C VAL A 694 -6.16 -51.01 -31.09
N THR A 695 -5.22 -50.74 -32.00
CA THR A 695 -5.07 -51.49 -33.27
C THR A 695 -4.23 -52.77 -33.15
N ALA A 696 -3.50 -52.95 -32.04
CA ALA A 696 -2.73 -54.15 -31.72
C ALA A 696 -2.72 -54.42 -30.21
N ALA A 697 -2.50 -55.67 -29.81
CA ALA A 697 -2.50 -56.07 -28.39
C ALA A 697 -1.34 -55.41 -27.63
N VAL A 698 -1.63 -54.86 -26.44
CA VAL A 698 -0.67 -54.14 -25.60
C VAL A 698 -0.29 -55.01 -24.41
N LYS A 699 1.01 -55.20 -24.20
CA LYS A 699 1.58 -55.92 -23.06
C LYS A 699 2.29 -54.94 -22.14
N SER A 700 2.17 -55.15 -20.83
CA SER A 700 2.96 -54.42 -19.82
C SER A 700 4.37 -54.99 -19.73
N ARG A 701 5.28 -54.23 -19.09
CA ARG A 701 6.66 -54.61 -18.77
C ARG A 701 6.77 -55.90 -17.95
N THR A 702 5.73 -56.29 -17.21
CA THR A 702 5.63 -57.59 -16.49
C THR A 702 5.27 -58.77 -17.41
N GLY A 703 5.02 -58.53 -18.70
CA GLY A 703 4.63 -59.57 -19.66
C GLY A 703 3.12 -59.89 -19.65
N GLU A 704 2.35 -59.28 -18.73
CA GLU A 704 0.89 -59.40 -18.69
C GLU A 704 0.24 -58.64 -19.86
N LYS A 705 -0.74 -59.28 -20.51
CA LYS A 705 -1.58 -58.67 -21.54
C LYS A 705 -2.57 -57.72 -20.87
N VAL A 706 -2.56 -56.45 -21.27
CA VAL A 706 -3.41 -55.40 -20.67
C VAL A 706 -4.63 -55.10 -21.54
N LEU A 707 -4.48 -55.10 -22.88
CA LEU A 707 -5.55 -54.81 -23.83
C LEU A 707 -5.43 -55.70 -25.07
N ASP A 708 -6.55 -56.23 -25.58
CA ASP A 708 -6.62 -56.95 -26.85
C ASP A 708 -6.88 -56.00 -28.04
N LYS A 709 -6.65 -56.51 -29.26
CA LYS A 709 -6.88 -55.76 -30.49
C LYS A 709 -8.39 -55.47 -30.64
N GLY A 710 -8.76 -54.19 -30.64
CA GLY A 710 -10.15 -53.75 -30.72
C GLY A 710 -10.77 -53.31 -29.38
N ASP A 711 -10.05 -53.45 -28.27
CA ASP A 711 -10.53 -52.99 -26.96
C ASP A 711 -10.46 -51.48 -26.82
N ARG A 712 -11.38 -50.93 -26.01
CA ARG A 712 -11.38 -49.53 -25.60
C ARG A 712 -10.42 -49.33 -24.43
N ILE A 713 -9.64 -48.27 -24.49
CA ILE A 713 -8.72 -47.90 -23.40
C ILE A 713 -9.54 -47.51 -22.16
N THR A 714 -9.30 -48.22 -21.06
CA THR A 714 -9.87 -47.93 -19.73
C THR A 714 -8.84 -47.24 -18.82
N ARG A 715 -9.31 -46.56 -17.77
CA ARG A 715 -8.45 -45.84 -16.81
C ARG A 715 -7.49 -46.78 -16.06
N GLU A 716 -7.95 -47.99 -15.74
CA GLU A 716 -7.15 -49.03 -15.06
C GLU A 716 -6.01 -49.54 -15.95
N ALA A 717 -6.29 -49.73 -17.25
CA ALA A 717 -5.26 -50.10 -18.22
C ALA A 717 -4.16 -49.05 -18.32
N LEU A 718 -4.50 -47.76 -18.33
CA LEU A 718 -3.52 -46.66 -18.40
C LEU A 718 -2.64 -46.54 -17.13
N LEU A 719 -3.16 -46.89 -15.95
CA LEU A 719 -2.38 -46.89 -14.70
C LEU A 719 -1.34 -48.01 -14.65
N SER A 720 -1.60 -49.13 -15.34
CA SER A 720 -0.71 -50.30 -15.39
C SER A 720 0.43 -50.17 -16.41
N LEU A 721 0.38 -49.16 -17.30
CA LEU A 721 1.34 -48.92 -18.37
C LEU A 721 2.38 -47.86 -17.97
N SER A 722 3.63 -48.10 -18.35
CA SER A 722 4.72 -47.14 -18.17
C SER A 722 4.70 -46.03 -19.24
N ARG A 723 5.40 -44.92 -18.97
CA ARG A 723 5.51 -43.77 -19.89
C ARG A 723 5.85 -44.15 -21.33
N GLN A 724 6.82 -45.05 -21.52
CA GLN A 724 7.25 -45.46 -22.86
C GLN A 724 6.19 -46.28 -23.59
N GLU A 725 5.40 -47.06 -22.84
CA GLU A 725 4.31 -47.89 -23.37
C GLU A 725 3.11 -47.01 -23.75
N VAL A 726 2.79 -45.99 -22.94
CA VAL A 726 1.72 -45.02 -23.23
C VAL A 726 2.02 -44.21 -24.50
N ILE A 727 3.27 -43.78 -24.71
CA ILE A 727 3.68 -43.06 -25.94
C ILE A 727 3.65 -43.99 -27.16
N ARG A 728 3.91 -45.29 -27.00
CA ARG A 728 3.95 -46.28 -28.08
C ARG A 728 2.63 -47.01 -28.30
N LEU A 729 1.52 -46.55 -27.71
CA LEU A 729 0.20 -47.17 -27.89
C LEU A 729 -0.18 -47.18 -29.38
N PRO A 730 -0.51 -48.35 -29.97
CA PRO A 730 -0.85 -48.45 -31.38
C PRO A 730 -2.29 -47.96 -31.60
N LEU A 731 -2.45 -46.64 -31.75
CA LEU A 731 -3.72 -45.95 -31.99
C LEU A 731 -4.03 -45.83 -33.50
N ALA A 732 -5.31 -45.74 -33.85
CA ALA A 732 -5.75 -45.55 -35.23
C ALA A 732 -5.28 -44.21 -35.82
N GLU A 733 -5.20 -43.14 -35.00
CA GLU A 733 -4.73 -41.83 -35.41
C GLU A 733 -3.34 -41.51 -34.84
N LYS A 734 -2.34 -41.37 -35.72
CA LYS A 734 -0.96 -41.00 -35.33
C LYS A 734 -0.87 -39.63 -34.64
N LYS A 735 -1.78 -38.69 -34.99
CA LYS A 735 -1.87 -37.35 -34.38
C LYS A 735 -2.13 -37.38 -32.87
N LEU A 736 -2.81 -38.41 -32.35
CA LEU A 736 -3.07 -38.54 -30.90
C LEU A 736 -1.79 -38.91 -30.14
N SER A 737 -0.95 -39.78 -30.71
CA SER A 737 0.36 -40.14 -30.15
C SER A 737 1.28 -38.92 -30.04
N ASP A 738 1.35 -38.11 -31.11
CA ASP A 738 2.15 -36.88 -31.13
C ASP A 738 1.66 -35.86 -30.08
N ARG A 739 0.34 -35.79 -29.84
CA ARG A 739 -0.25 -34.95 -28.78
C ARG A 739 0.13 -35.43 -27.38
N VAL A 740 0.11 -36.74 -27.12
CA VAL A 740 0.52 -37.32 -25.84
C VAL A 740 2.01 -37.08 -25.58
N GLU A 741 2.86 -37.27 -26.60
CA GLU A 741 4.29 -36.97 -26.50
C GLU A 741 4.55 -35.48 -26.21
N LEU A 742 3.81 -34.58 -26.87
CA LEU A 742 3.89 -33.14 -26.61
C LEU A 742 3.52 -32.80 -25.16
N VAL A 743 2.50 -33.45 -24.59
CA VAL A 743 2.09 -33.25 -23.19
C VAL A 743 3.20 -33.70 -22.24
N TYR A 744 3.79 -34.90 -22.44
CA TYR A 744 4.94 -35.35 -21.64
C TYR A 744 6.13 -34.38 -21.73
N ARG A 745 6.50 -33.95 -22.95
CA ARG A 745 7.63 -33.03 -23.16
C ARG A 745 7.40 -31.68 -22.48
N LYS A 746 6.17 -31.14 -22.55
CA LYS A 746 5.82 -29.89 -21.86
C LYS A 746 5.91 -30.05 -20.35
N THR A 747 5.35 -31.12 -19.77
CA THR A 747 5.40 -31.32 -18.31
C THR A 747 6.83 -31.50 -17.79
N ASP A 748 7.65 -32.32 -18.46
CA ASP A 748 9.03 -32.55 -18.05
C ASP A 748 9.87 -31.27 -18.09
N SER A 749 9.71 -30.45 -19.13
CA SER A 749 10.40 -29.17 -19.24
C SER A 749 10.06 -28.23 -18.08
N HIS A 750 8.80 -28.19 -17.63
CA HIS A 750 8.41 -27.38 -16.47
C HIS A 750 8.99 -27.93 -15.16
N ILE A 751 8.98 -29.26 -14.99
CA ILE A 751 9.58 -29.91 -13.81
C ILE A 751 11.10 -29.63 -13.75
N GLU A 752 11.80 -29.67 -14.88
CA GLU A 752 13.23 -29.34 -14.92
C GLU A 752 13.51 -27.87 -14.55
N ILE A 753 12.69 -26.94 -15.06
CA ILE A 753 12.77 -25.51 -14.71
C ILE A 753 12.55 -25.34 -13.20
N LEU A 754 11.53 -26.00 -12.65
CA LEU A 754 11.21 -25.95 -11.22
C LEU A 754 12.39 -26.43 -10.36
N HIS A 755 13.00 -27.58 -10.70
CA HIS A 755 14.17 -28.09 -10.00
C HIS A 755 15.37 -27.13 -10.09
N ARG A 756 15.59 -26.51 -11.26
CA ARG A 756 16.67 -25.53 -11.45
C ARG A 756 16.47 -24.28 -10.60
N VAL A 757 15.27 -23.72 -10.59
CA VAL A 757 14.92 -22.54 -9.78
C VAL A 757 15.03 -22.86 -8.29
N ASN A 758 14.55 -24.04 -7.86
CA ASN A 758 14.65 -24.45 -6.46
C ASN A 758 16.11 -24.62 -6.04
N LYS A 759 16.95 -25.23 -6.88
CA LYS A 759 18.39 -25.37 -6.63
C LYS A 759 19.08 -24.01 -6.49
N GLN A 760 18.78 -23.06 -7.35
CA GLN A 760 19.31 -21.69 -7.24
C GLN A 760 18.89 -20.99 -5.93
N ARG A 761 17.65 -21.19 -5.48
CA ARG A 761 17.18 -20.65 -4.19
C ARG A 761 17.94 -21.25 -3.01
N ILE A 762 18.16 -22.56 -3.02
CA ILE A 762 18.94 -23.27 -1.98
C ILE A 762 20.39 -22.76 -1.97
N GLU A 763 21.03 -22.61 -3.14
CA GLU A 763 22.39 -22.08 -3.25
C GLU A 763 22.51 -20.65 -2.70
N LEU A 764 21.48 -19.81 -2.88
CA LEU A 764 21.46 -18.45 -2.34
C LEU A 764 21.35 -18.42 -0.81
N LEU A 765 20.53 -19.31 -0.22
CA LEU A 765 20.43 -19.45 1.25
C LEU A 765 21.76 -19.90 1.86
N GLN A 766 22.49 -20.80 1.18
CA GLN A 766 23.78 -21.29 1.65
C GLN A 766 24.90 -20.25 1.59
N LYS A 767 24.79 -19.23 0.71
CA LYS A 767 25.85 -18.26 0.40
C LYS A 767 26.20 -17.32 1.57
N GLY A 768 25.43 -17.33 2.66
CA GLY A 768 25.68 -16.57 3.89
C GLY A 768 25.47 -15.05 3.75
N ASP A 769 25.46 -14.34 4.88
CA ASP A 769 25.04 -12.95 4.94
C ASP A 769 26.19 -11.94 4.89
N GLU A 770 25.89 -10.74 4.38
CA GLU A 770 26.79 -9.59 4.41
C GLU A 770 26.53 -8.73 5.65
N LEU A 771 27.38 -8.92 6.67
CA LEU A 771 27.31 -8.18 7.93
C LEU A 771 28.24 -6.94 7.92
N PRO A 772 27.95 -5.91 8.75
CA PRO A 772 28.82 -4.75 8.91
C PRO A 772 30.27 -5.14 9.27
N PRO A 773 31.27 -4.33 8.92
CA PRO A 773 32.67 -4.62 9.22
C PRO A 773 32.88 -4.79 10.74
N GLY A 774 33.68 -5.78 11.13
CA GLY A 774 33.89 -6.17 12.53
C GLY A 774 32.79 -7.05 13.17
N VAL A 775 31.58 -7.16 12.59
CA VAL A 775 30.52 -8.04 13.10
C VAL A 775 30.68 -9.47 12.57
N ILE A 776 30.90 -10.43 13.46
CA ILE A 776 31.04 -11.87 13.14
C ILE A 776 29.65 -12.49 12.98
N LYS A 777 28.76 -12.22 13.94
CA LYS A 777 27.44 -12.85 14.06
C LYS A 777 26.43 -11.83 14.60
N LEU A 778 25.20 -11.90 14.14
CA LEU A 778 24.08 -11.09 14.62
C LEU A 778 22.91 -12.02 14.95
N VAL A 779 22.41 -11.96 16.18
CA VAL A 779 21.25 -12.74 16.63
C VAL A 779 20.10 -11.77 16.91
N LYS A 780 18.95 -12.04 16.31
CA LYS A 780 17.70 -11.31 16.55
C LYS A 780 16.70 -12.25 17.20
N VAL A 781 16.13 -11.83 18.32
CA VAL A 781 15.13 -12.58 19.09
C VAL A 781 13.83 -11.78 19.08
N TYR A 782 12.73 -12.46 18.73
CA TYR A 782 11.41 -11.85 18.67
C TYR A 782 10.57 -12.34 19.85
N VAL A 783 10.12 -11.42 20.68
CA VAL A 783 9.30 -11.69 21.87
C VAL A 783 7.89 -11.21 21.59
N ALA A 784 6.92 -12.12 21.60
CA ALA A 784 5.52 -11.78 21.49
C ALA A 784 4.89 -11.64 22.88
N MET A 785 4.27 -10.48 23.13
CA MET A 785 3.50 -10.19 24.32
C MET A 785 2.03 -10.06 23.97
N LYS A 786 1.17 -10.58 24.84
CA LYS A 786 -0.27 -10.34 24.77
C LYS A 786 -0.60 -9.16 25.67
N ARG A 787 -1.18 -8.10 25.12
CA ARG A 787 -1.67 -6.96 25.89
C ARG A 787 -3.18 -7.04 25.98
N LYS A 788 -3.68 -7.20 27.21
CA LYS A 788 -5.10 -7.17 27.52
C LYS A 788 -5.53 -5.74 27.82
N LEU A 789 -6.82 -5.48 27.64
CA LEU A 789 -7.45 -4.20 27.96
C LEU A 789 -7.32 -3.89 29.46
N GLN A 790 -6.88 -2.68 29.78
CA GLN A 790 -6.68 -2.22 31.16
C GLN A 790 -7.12 -0.77 31.38
N VAL A 791 -7.30 -0.40 32.64
CA VAL A 791 -7.59 0.99 33.03
C VAL A 791 -6.45 1.90 32.58
N GLY A 792 -6.81 3.02 31.95
CA GLY A 792 -5.86 3.96 31.35
C GLY A 792 -5.65 3.76 29.84
N ASP A 793 -6.08 2.64 29.26
CA ASP A 793 -6.05 2.46 27.81
C ASP A 793 -7.04 3.43 27.13
N LYS A 794 -6.71 3.84 25.91
CA LYS A 794 -7.51 4.75 25.10
C LYS A 794 -8.33 3.97 24.08
N MET A 795 -9.63 4.22 24.04
CA MET A 795 -10.54 3.72 23.02
C MET A 795 -11.15 4.87 22.22
N ALA A 796 -11.57 4.59 20.99
CA ALA A 796 -12.22 5.56 20.13
C ALA A 796 -13.19 4.88 19.16
N GLY A 797 -14.25 5.60 18.77
CA GLY A 797 -15.11 5.25 17.65
C GLY A 797 -14.72 5.97 16.36
N ARG A 798 -15.43 5.66 15.28
CA ARG A 798 -15.19 6.26 13.94
C ARG A 798 -15.61 7.73 13.85
N HIS A 799 -16.48 8.18 14.75
CA HIS A 799 -17.09 9.52 14.78
C HIS A 799 -16.27 10.55 15.60
N GLY A 800 -14.97 10.31 15.79
CA GLY A 800 -14.08 11.19 16.55
C GLY A 800 -14.35 11.25 18.05
N ASN A 801 -15.21 10.36 18.57
CA ASN A 801 -15.37 10.11 19.99
C ASN A 801 -14.16 9.33 20.50
N LYS A 802 -13.46 9.87 21.48
CA LYS A 802 -12.33 9.24 22.16
C LYS A 802 -12.59 9.21 23.65
N GLY A 803 -12.04 8.22 24.32
CA GLY A 803 -12.09 8.16 25.76
C GLY A 803 -11.03 7.26 26.36
N VAL A 804 -10.82 7.43 27.65
CA VAL A 804 -9.88 6.64 28.45
C VAL A 804 -10.69 5.75 29.37
N ILE A 805 -10.30 4.48 29.47
CA ILE A 805 -10.96 3.53 30.35
C ILE A 805 -10.70 3.95 31.80
N SER A 806 -11.76 4.34 32.51
CA SER A 806 -11.66 4.76 33.91
C SER A 806 -11.83 3.58 34.86
N ARG A 807 -12.71 2.64 34.51
CA ARG A 807 -13.02 1.48 35.36
C ARG A 807 -13.56 0.30 34.56
N ILE A 808 -13.23 -0.88 35.03
CA ILE A 808 -13.77 -2.16 34.59
C ILE A 808 -14.78 -2.60 35.66
N LEU A 809 -16.06 -2.76 35.27
CA LEU A 809 -17.13 -3.12 36.18
C LEU A 809 -17.51 -4.60 36.02
N PRO A 810 -17.85 -5.30 37.11
CA PRO A 810 -18.50 -6.61 37.05
C PRO A 810 -19.79 -6.56 36.23
N GLU A 811 -20.16 -7.69 35.65
CA GLU A 811 -21.33 -7.79 34.75
C GLU A 811 -22.65 -7.48 35.47
N GLU A 812 -22.73 -7.84 36.74
CA GLU A 812 -23.88 -7.59 37.62
C GLU A 812 -24.07 -6.11 38.00
N ASP A 813 -23.02 -5.30 37.89
CA ASP A 813 -23.02 -3.88 38.24
C ASP A 813 -23.37 -2.99 37.03
N LEU A 814 -23.58 -3.57 35.85
CA LEU A 814 -23.85 -2.85 34.60
C LEU A 814 -25.34 -2.77 34.30
N PRO A 815 -25.77 -1.73 33.55
CA PRO A 815 -27.09 -1.73 32.92
C PRO A 815 -27.28 -2.96 32.05
N TYR A 816 -28.51 -3.46 31.95
CA TYR A 816 -28.86 -4.63 31.15
C TYR A 816 -30.11 -4.37 30.33
N LEU A 817 -30.23 -5.06 29.20
CA LEU A 817 -31.42 -5.07 28.35
C LEU A 817 -32.55 -5.86 29.02
N PRO A 818 -33.82 -5.70 28.60
CA PRO A 818 -34.96 -6.41 29.21
C PRO A 818 -34.88 -7.94 29.20
N ASP A 819 -34.05 -8.52 28.33
CA ASP A 819 -33.75 -9.95 28.24
C ASP A 819 -32.70 -10.42 29.27
N GLY A 820 -32.12 -9.50 30.04
CA GLY A 820 -31.06 -9.74 31.01
C GLY A 820 -29.64 -9.59 30.48
N THR A 821 -29.46 -9.23 29.20
CA THR A 821 -28.13 -9.07 28.59
C THR A 821 -27.45 -7.80 29.12
N PRO A 822 -26.31 -7.88 29.83
CA PRO A 822 -25.61 -6.69 30.31
C PRO A 822 -24.94 -5.92 29.15
N VAL A 823 -24.89 -4.60 29.26
CA VAL A 823 -24.19 -3.74 28.29
C VAL A 823 -22.69 -3.90 28.42
N GLU A 824 -21.97 -3.74 27.32
CA GLU A 824 -20.52 -3.97 27.29
C GLU A 824 -19.74 -2.68 27.53
N ILE A 825 -20.23 -1.56 27.02
CA ILE A 825 -19.65 -0.22 27.23
C ILE A 825 -20.72 0.77 27.66
N VAL A 826 -20.38 1.63 28.62
CA VAL A 826 -21.23 2.78 29.00
C VAL A 826 -20.52 4.08 28.66
N LEU A 827 -21.16 4.88 27.79
CA LEU A 827 -20.67 6.18 27.32
C LEU A 827 -21.49 7.33 27.91
N ASN A 828 -20.85 8.50 28.00
CA ASN A 828 -21.50 9.72 28.48
C ASN A 828 -22.34 10.37 27.36
N PRO A 829 -23.67 10.55 27.55
CA PRO A 829 -24.51 11.18 26.53
C PRO A 829 -24.19 12.68 26.33
N LEU A 830 -23.63 13.37 27.33
CA LEU A 830 -23.36 14.81 27.27
C LEU A 830 -22.26 15.17 26.26
N GLY A 831 -21.41 14.20 25.91
CA GLY A 831 -20.35 14.37 24.93
C GLY A 831 -20.85 14.50 23.49
N VAL A 832 -22.07 14.04 23.19
CA VAL A 832 -22.59 14.03 21.81
C VAL A 832 -23.09 15.41 21.36
N PRO A 833 -23.99 16.11 22.10
CA PRO A 833 -24.50 17.40 21.66
C PRO A 833 -23.43 18.48 21.58
N SER A 834 -22.46 18.48 22.51
CA SER A 834 -21.38 19.47 22.55
C SER A 834 -20.39 19.33 21.39
N ARG A 835 -20.26 18.14 20.82
CA ARG A 835 -19.32 17.81 19.75
C ARG A 835 -19.97 17.66 18.39
N MET A 836 -21.31 17.65 18.34
CA MET A 836 -22.11 17.54 17.13
C MET A 836 -21.69 16.36 16.25
N ASN A 837 -21.41 15.20 16.87
CA ASN A 837 -21.15 13.94 16.18
C ASN A 837 -22.32 12.97 16.36
N VAL A 838 -23.44 13.33 15.76
CA VAL A 838 -24.71 12.59 15.89
C VAL A 838 -24.65 11.25 15.14
N GLY A 839 -23.72 11.10 14.18
CA GLY A 839 -23.52 9.87 13.43
C GLY A 839 -23.33 8.63 14.33
N GLN A 840 -22.67 8.76 15.48
CA GLN A 840 -22.47 7.64 16.41
C GLN A 840 -23.79 7.10 17.01
N ILE A 841 -24.81 7.97 17.17
CA ILE A 841 -26.13 7.55 17.68
C ILE A 841 -26.87 6.79 16.57
N LEU A 842 -26.81 7.29 15.34
CA LEU A 842 -27.40 6.63 14.17
C LEU A 842 -26.74 5.27 13.90
N GLU A 843 -25.42 5.19 14.05
CA GLU A 843 -24.66 3.94 14.00
C GLU A 843 -25.11 2.96 15.09
N THR A 844 -25.33 3.44 16.31
CA THR A 844 -25.81 2.60 17.44
C THR A 844 -27.21 2.06 17.17
N HIS A 845 -28.11 2.90 16.65
CA HIS A 845 -29.47 2.50 16.28
C HIS A 845 -29.48 1.43 15.19
N LEU A 846 -28.77 1.67 14.08
CA LEU A 846 -28.72 0.75 12.95
C LEU A 846 -27.96 -0.54 13.31
N GLY A 847 -26.92 -0.45 14.14
CA GLY A 847 -26.19 -1.60 14.65
C GLY A 847 -27.06 -2.49 15.55
N TRP A 848 -27.95 -1.91 16.35
CA TRP A 848 -28.89 -2.68 17.17
C TRP A 848 -29.90 -3.45 16.30
N VAL A 849 -30.47 -2.79 15.29
CA VAL A 849 -31.31 -3.44 14.27
C VAL A 849 -30.56 -4.58 13.59
N GLY A 850 -29.33 -4.32 13.12
CA GLY A 850 -28.52 -5.32 12.40
C GLY A 850 -28.21 -6.54 13.27
N LYS A 851 -27.96 -6.32 14.57
CA LYS A 851 -27.74 -7.42 15.51
C LYS A 851 -28.99 -8.28 15.73
N VAL A 852 -30.16 -7.68 15.83
CA VAL A 852 -31.44 -8.40 16.02
C VAL A 852 -31.85 -9.16 14.76
N LEU A 853 -31.71 -8.55 13.59
CA LEU A 853 -32.07 -9.15 12.30
C LEU A 853 -30.99 -10.11 11.75
N GLY A 854 -29.76 -10.04 12.26
CA GLY A 854 -28.62 -10.77 11.71
C GLY A 854 -28.17 -10.24 10.34
N LEU A 855 -28.33 -8.94 10.11
CA LEU A 855 -28.01 -8.26 8.84
C LEU A 855 -26.85 -7.29 9.02
N GLU A 856 -26.07 -7.14 7.96
CA GLU A 856 -25.01 -6.13 7.83
C GLU A 856 -25.50 -5.03 6.88
N PHE A 857 -25.22 -3.78 7.23
CA PHE A 857 -25.66 -2.60 6.49
C PHE A 857 -24.48 -1.85 5.89
N ALA A 858 -24.63 -1.43 4.64
CA ALA A 858 -23.75 -0.46 4.02
C ALA A 858 -24.45 0.90 3.96
N THR A 859 -23.87 1.90 4.63
CA THR A 859 -24.32 3.29 4.66
C THR A 859 -23.23 4.17 4.02
N PRO A 860 -23.22 4.31 2.68
CA PRO A 860 -22.31 5.20 1.97
C PRO A 860 -22.32 6.63 2.49
N VAL A 861 -21.16 7.27 2.47
CA VAL A 861 -21.00 8.69 2.83
C VAL A 861 -21.81 9.60 1.89
N PHE A 862 -22.67 10.46 2.47
CA PHE A 862 -23.63 11.34 1.78
C PHE A 862 -24.69 10.63 0.91
N ASP A 863 -24.81 9.31 1.00
CA ASP A 863 -25.78 8.48 0.27
C ASP A 863 -26.21 7.29 1.15
N GLY A 864 -26.47 7.59 2.42
CA GLY A 864 -26.73 6.63 3.48
C GLY A 864 -28.22 6.38 3.75
N CYS A 865 -28.47 5.48 4.70
CA CYS A 865 -29.79 5.19 5.26
C CYS A 865 -30.47 6.45 5.80
N THR A 866 -31.70 6.72 5.36
CA THR A 866 -32.47 7.87 5.83
C THR A 866 -33.21 7.56 7.14
N GLU A 867 -33.74 8.58 7.81
CA GLU A 867 -34.54 8.37 9.02
C GLU A 867 -35.82 7.56 8.75
N GLU A 868 -36.42 7.71 7.56
CA GLU A 868 -37.60 6.94 7.15
C GLU A 868 -37.27 5.45 6.98
N ASP A 869 -36.14 5.16 6.33
CA ASP A 869 -35.63 3.79 6.18
C ASP A 869 -35.34 3.17 7.55
N MET A 870 -34.71 3.94 8.45
CA MET A 870 -34.39 3.50 9.80
C MET A 870 -35.66 3.16 10.61
N ARG A 871 -36.74 3.93 10.47
CA ARG A 871 -38.03 3.63 11.12
C ARG A 871 -38.64 2.33 10.60
N ALA A 872 -38.62 2.12 9.28
CA ALA A 872 -39.10 0.87 8.69
C ALA A 872 -38.30 -0.35 9.18
N LEU A 873 -36.98 -0.19 9.32
CA LEU A 873 -36.11 -1.23 9.88
C LEU A 873 -36.37 -1.50 11.37
N PHE A 874 -36.69 -0.47 12.16
CA PHE A 874 -37.12 -0.66 13.55
C PHE A 874 -38.43 -1.46 13.65
N ASP A 875 -39.39 -1.20 12.77
CA ASP A 875 -40.64 -1.96 12.68
C ASP A 875 -40.38 -3.44 12.34
N GLU A 876 -39.50 -3.70 11.37
CA GLU A 876 -39.11 -5.06 10.97
C GLU A 876 -38.41 -5.81 12.11
N ALA A 877 -37.55 -5.13 12.88
CA ALA A 877 -36.83 -5.70 14.02
C ALA A 877 -37.68 -5.85 15.29
N GLY A 878 -38.91 -5.30 15.32
CA GLY A 878 -39.74 -5.28 16.53
C GLY A 878 -39.15 -4.43 17.67
N LEU A 879 -38.37 -3.41 17.32
CA LEU A 879 -37.66 -2.53 18.24
C LEU A 879 -38.38 -1.17 18.37
N PRO A 880 -38.24 -0.45 19.50
CA PRO A 880 -38.86 0.86 19.66
C PRO A 880 -38.24 1.89 18.71
N HIS A 881 -39.08 2.66 18.02
CA HIS A 881 -38.66 3.70 17.06
C HIS A 881 -37.74 4.77 17.66
N SER A 882 -37.76 4.92 18.99
CA SER A 882 -36.91 5.86 19.70
C SER A 882 -35.44 5.42 19.79
N GLY A 883 -35.14 4.15 19.47
CA GLY A 883 -33.82 3.54 19.69
C GLY A 883 -33.47 3.42 21.18
N LYS A 884 -34.46 3.50 22.08
CA LYS A 884 -34.27 3.47 23.53
C LYS A 884 -35.03 2.31 24.14
N THR A 885 -34.38 1.61 25.06
CA THR A 885 -35.01 0.59 25.92
C THR A 885 -34.98 1.02 27.37
N LEU A 886 -35.89 0.43 28.17
CA LEU A 886 -35.88 0.48 29.63
C LEU A 886 -34.70 -0.29 30.20
#